data_AF-A0A2E6ZV63-F1
#
_entry.id   AF-A0A2E6ZV63-F1
#
_cell.length_a   1.000
_cell.length_b   1.000
_cell.length_c   1.000
_cell.angle_alpha   90.00
_cell.angle_beta   90.00
_cell.angle_gamma   90.00
#
_symmetry.space_group_name_H-M   'P 1'
#
loop_
_entity.id
_entity.type
_entity.pdbx_description
1 polymer ?
#
loop_
_entity_poly.entity_id
_entity_poly.type
_entity_poly.pdbx_seq_one_letter_code
_entity_poly.pdbx_strand_id
1 'polypeptide(L)'
;MGQSLDRTTVVFAHVLLIAAAGLSFAQGPSIVPAVPPPSEAMLLHTAEYQIRVVPIVDGLSHPWGMAFRNNGDILITERDRSALRIVRDGQLLDQDVSGVPKAFLDSRPAGLMDVAVHPKDDSLVYLTYSKPKTCGGERGSTIALARGRLEGGSLTDVRDLFVAKGWEKGVAASRLLWAPDDTLFMTVGGAMRSYVVATPPDGCRVVGREDAQDPGTHFGKLLRLQDDGGAAADNPFLDREDYLPEIYSLGHRNQIGLAHHPGTGQLWATEHGVQGGDEANIIEPGSNYGWPIATYSREYGGPPISGLSEGPSFTGPELMWWPSIGPSGLTFYTGKHFPKWQGSLFVGSMMVGRMQRTGHLERVVFNRLGQEVRREWLLTDLKQRIRHVVQAPDGFLYLLTEEEDAILLRIEPALAVTDPPGNILTMPAWTPFRVSPLPELEWSSAQREVVDRYGVDSTLDNALHVLLRAPGMAGRVFPLLNYVRNESTLSPRHRALLVLRTAWLTQSASLWASLTSYAADAGLNRDDVRRVAAGPAEGWSDFETLLIGLADEMYRNSSVTDRTWQRLAEQYNRDNLIDAVVTVATVAAQATLFNAIGVQPDADVASFRLPASTVAYRLAAPDRESSLTTPRVEPVDGDGSRLARTLRQHTVLADWWQDNENYVFSADRSRLTPYDRELLTLRTAWNTQSVYEWAKHVGSVGRARDHGLDPVWIAQGADALGWSSRELSLIEAANEMYRDATISDSTWNDLSEHYDTHQLMSIAMTVARSRMVSMTLNALGVQTLPTDEAFPVLEGY
;
A
#
# COMPACT_ATOMS: atom_id res chain seq x y z
N MET A 1 50.08 -10.41 -64.70
CA MET A 1 50.94 -9.54 -65.53
C MET A 1 50.66 -8.10 -65.08
N GLY A 2 51.67 -7.36 -64.60
CA GLY A 2 51.56 -5.95 -64.11
C GLY A 2 51.09 -5.81 -62.65
N GLN A 3 51.97 -5.48 -61.69
CA GLN A 3 52.35 -4.14 -61.18
C GLN A 3 51.19 -3.42 -60.43
N SER A 4 51.32 -2.87 -59.22
CA SER A 4 52.43 -2.12 -58.60
C SER A 4 52.22 -1.78 -57.10
N LEU A 5 53.33 -1.49 -56.39
CA LEU A 5 53.53 -0.50 -55.29
C LEU A 5 52.88 -0.79 -53.90
N ASP A 6 53.48 -0.56 -52.72
CA ASP A 6 54.76 0.03 -52.27
C ASP A 6 55.02 -0.28 -50.77
N ARG A 7 56.30 -0.22 -50.36
CA ARG A 7 56.92 0.13 -49.05
C ARG A 7 56.67 -0.62 -47.72
N THR A 8 57.71 -1.39 -47.35
CA THR A 8 58.61 -1.29 -46.17
C THR A 8 58.02 -1.26 -44.74
N THR A 9 58.36 -2.27 -43.92
CA THR A 9 58.49 -2.14 -42.46
C THR A 9 59.61 -3.06 -41.96
N VAL A 10 60.57 -2.48 -41.23
CA VAL A 10 61.74 -3.12 -40.62
C VAL A 10 61.33 -3.72 -39.26
N VAL A 11 61.76 -4.95 -39.01
CA VAL A 11 61.55 -5.73 -37.79
C VAL A 11 62.68 -5.47 -36.80
N PHE A 12 62.37 -5.12 -35.55
CA PHE A 12 63.22 -5.39 -34.39
C PHE A 12 62.37 -5.75 -33.17
N ALA A 13 62.72 -6.87 -32.54
CA ALA A 13 62.06 -7.46 -31.39
C ALA A 13 62.39 -6.72 -30.09
N HIS A 14 61.41 -6.59 -29.19
CA HIS A 14 61.62 -6.39 -27.74
C HIS A 14 60.67 -7.31 -26.96
N VAL A 15 61.25 -8.01 -25.98
CA VAL A 15 60.61 -8.88 -25.00
C VAL A 15 59.67 -8.05 -24.11
N LEU A 16 58.40 -8.45 -23.99
CA LEU A 16 57.42 -7.82 -23.11
C LEU A 16 57.02 -8.81 -22.00
N LEU A 17 57.43 -8.48 -20.77
CA LEU A 17 56.90 -9.03 -19.53
C LEU A 17 55.39 -8.77 -19.47
N ILE A 18 54.58 -9.81 -19.56
CA ILE A 18 53.15 -9.73 -19.29
C ILE A 18 52.98 -9.78 -17.77
N ALA A 19 52.84 -8.60 -17.15
CA ALA A 19 52.20 -8.49 -15.84
C ALA A 19 50.70 -8.74 -16.04
N ALA A 20 50.21 -9.90 -15.60
CA ALA A 20 48.79 -10.19 -15.54
C ALA A 20 48.15 -9.33 -14.43
N ALA A 21 47.74 -8.11 -14.79
CA ALA A 21 46.82 -7.33 -13.97
C ALA A 21 45.46 -8.03 -14.00
N GLY A 22 45.02 -8.53 -12.84
CA GLY A 22 43.66 -9.04 -12.66
C GLY A 22 42.65 -7.95 -12.99
N LEU A 23 41.94 -8.12 -14.09
CA LEU A 23 40.82 -7.27 -14.50
C LEU A 23 39.72 -7.37 -13.43
N SER A 24 39.68 -6.39 -12.54
CA SER A 24 38.45 -6.02 -11.86
C SER A 24 37.50 -5.49 -12.94
N PHE A 25 36.52 -6.27 -13.34
CA PHE A 25 35.45 -5.78 -14.21
C PHE A 25 34.64 -4.74 -13.43
N ALA A 26 35.05 -3.49 -13.52
CA ALA A 26 34.20 -2.35 -13.22
C ALA A 26 32.96 -2.47 -14.10
N GLN A 27 31.78 -2.55 -13.46
CA GLN A 27 30.50 -2.54 -14.16
C GLN A 27 30.41 -1.24 -14.97
N GLY A 28 30.02 -1.35 -16.25
CA GLY A 28 29.93 -0.19 -17.15
C GLY A 28 28.94 0.88 -16.64
N PRO A 29 29.00 2.12 -17.18
CA PRO A 29 28.11 3.20 -16.78
C PRO A 29 26.63 2.79 -16.92
N SER A 30 25.84 3.06 -15.87
CA SER A 30 24.41 2.76 -15.83
C SER A 30 23.67 3.43 -17.00
N ILE A 31 22.92 2.64 -17.76
CA ILE A 31 22.05 3.14 -18.85
C ILE A 31 20.74 3.71 -18.28
N VAL A 32 20.38 3.36 -17.04
CA VAL A 32 19.23 3.90 -16.33
C VAL A 32 19.63 5.19 -15.60
N PRO A 33 18.93 6.33 -15.78
CA PRO A 33 19.22 7.60 -15.09
C PRO A 33 19.16 7.47 -13.57
N ALA A 34 19.91 8.32 -12.87
CA ALA A 34 19.81 8.43 -11.41
C ALA A 34 18.55 9.22 -11.09
N VAL A 35 17.73 8.73 -10.17
CA VAL A 35 16.64 9.50 -9.60
C VAL A 35 17.06 9.86 -8.18
N PRO A 36 16.98 11.14 -7.77
CA PRO A 36 17.26 11.50 -6.39
C PRO A 36 16.33 10.71 -5.45
N PRO A 37 16.78 10.35 -4.25
CA PRO A 37 15.90 9.76 -3.25
C PRO A 37 14.69 10.68 -3.00
N PRO A 38 13.50 10.11 -2.73
CA PRO A 38 12.34 10.92 -2.38
C PRO A 38 12.59 11.72 -1.09
N SER A 39 12.27 13.02 -1.14
CA SER A 39 12.28 13.92 0.02
C SER A 39 10.92 14.00 0.72
N GLU A 40 9.86 13.56 0.05
CA GLU A 40 8.48 13.56 0.55
C GLU A 40 7.88 12.16 0.44
N ALA A 41 6.79 11.93 1.17
CA ALA A 41 6.11 10.65 1.10
C ALA A 41 5.51 10.42 -0.29
N MET A 42 5.58 9.18 -0.76
CA MET A 42 5.05 8.77 -2.07
C MET A 42 3.86 7.83 -1.90
N LEU A 43 2.79 8.06 -2.66
CA LEU A 43 1.69 7.10 -2.78
C LEU A 43 1.97 6.11 -3.90
N LEU A 44 1.94 4.82 -3.58
CA LEU A 44 2.11 3.73 -4.53
C LEU A 44 0.95 2.74 -4.42
N HIS A 45 0.54 2.17 -5.54
CA HIS A 45 -0.43 1.10 -5.57
C HIS A 45 0.28 -0.25 -5.54
N THR A 46 -0.25 -1.14 -4.71
CA THR A 46 0.08 -2.57 -4.66
C THR A 46 -1.14 -3.36 -5.13
N ALA A 47 -0.99 -4.67 -5.26
CA ALA A 47 -2.09 -5.57 -5.64
C ALA A 47 -3.26 -5.52 -4.64
N GLU A 48 -3.02 -5.13 -3.38
CA GLU A 48 -3.99 -5.26 -2.29
C GLU A 48 -4.29 -3.96 -1.54
N TYR A 49 -3.43 -2.97 -1.65
CA TYR A 49 -3.46 -1.69 -0.92
C TYR A 49 -2.90 -0.54 -1.75
N GLN A 50 -3.37 0.67 -1.48
CA GLN A 50 -2.54 1.86 -1.66
C GLN A 50 -1.67 2.05 -0.42
N ILE A 51 -0.37 2.27 -0.63
CA ILE A 51 0.61 2.46 0.42
C ILE A 51 1.23 3.85 0.31
N ARG A 52 1.62 4.38 1.46
CA ARG A 52 2.46 5.55 1.60
C ARG A 52 3.88 5.12 1.97
N VAL A 53 4.85 5.58 1.20
CA VAL A 53 6.28 5.32 1.41
C VAL A 53 6.92 6.59 1.93
N VAL A 54 7.26 6.61 3.21
CA VAL A 54 7.71 7.81 3.94
C VAL A 54 9.22 7.79 4.11
N PRO A 55 9.98 8.77 3.59
CA PRO A 55 11.36 8.98 3.97
C PRO A 55 11.43 9.46 5.42
N ILE A 56 12.12 8.71 6.28
CA ILE A 56 12.30 9.02 7.70
C ILE A 56 13.53 9.89 7.90
N VAL A 57 14.66 9.48 7.34
CA VAL A 57 15.91 10.26 7.32
C VAL A 57 16.64 10.07 6.00
N ASP A 58 17.39 11.09 5.60
CA ASP A 58 18.37 11.07 4.53
C ASP A 58 19.80 11.22 5.08
N GLY A 59 20.78 11.36 4.18
CA GLY A 59 22.18 11.60 4.56
C GLY A 59 22.91 10.37 5.10
N LEU A 60 22.42 9.16 4.79
CA LEU A 60 23.11 7.91 5.08
C LEU A 60 24.06 7.56 3.93
N SER A 61 25.27 7.09 4.24
CA SER A 61 26.24 6.62 3.23
C SER A 61 26.38 5.10 3.26
N HIS A 62 25.86 4.44 2.22
CA HIS A 62 25.87 2.98 2.05
C HIS A 62 25.51 2.21 3.33
N PRO A 63 24.31 2.45 3.91
CA PRO A 63 23.90 1.77 5.12
C PRO A 63 23.80 0.26 4.88
N TRP A 64 23.99 -0.56 5.92
CA TRP A 64 24.08 -2.03 5.79
C TRP A 64 23.15 -2.82 6.71
N GLY A 65 23.22 -2.54 8.02
CA GLY A 65 22.42 -3.16 9.07
C GLY A 65 21.58 -2.13 9.80
N MET A 66 20.45 -2.56 10.37
CA MET A 66 19.67 -1.72 11.28
C MET A 66 19.12 -2.55 12.45
N ALA A 67 19.07 -1.93 13.64
CA ALA A 67 18.51 -2.53 14.84
C ALA A 67 17.69 -1.52 15.63
N PHE A 68 16.52 -1.94 16.10
CA PHE A 68 15.64 -1.13 16.95
C PHE A 68 15.97 -1.36 18.42
N ARG A 69 16.07 -0.26 19.17
CA ARG A 69 16.25 -0.28 20.63
C ARG A 69 14.90 -0.15 21.34
N ASN A 70 14.85 -0.56 22.60
CA ASN A 70 13.62 -0.50 23.41
C ASN A 70 13.16 0.93 23.68
N ASN A 71 14.07 1.90 23.62
CA ASN A 71 13.77 3.33 23.76
C ASN A 71 13.28 3.99 22.47
N GLY A 72 13.15 3.25 21.35
CA GLY A 72 12.73 3.77 20.05
C GLY A 72 13.86 4.26 19.15
N ASP A 73 15.11 4.30 19.63
CA ASP A 73 16.26 4.62 18.77
C ASP A 73 16.46 3.53 17.70
N ILE A 74 16.87 3.94 16.50
CA ILE A 74 17.28 3.03 15.42
C ILE A 74 18.79 3.17 15.25
N LEU A 75 19.52 2.06 15.42
CA LEU A 75 20.94 1.96 15.12
C LEU A 75 21.11 1.59 13.65
N ILE A 76 21.96 2.30 12.92
CA ILE A 76 22.25 2.03 11.49
C ILE A 76 23.76 2.00 11.26
N THR A 77 24.27 0.95 10.63
CA THR A 77 25.68 0.87 10.23
C THR A 77 25.88 1.45 8.84
N GLU A 78 26.91 2.27 8.65
CA GLU A 78 27.38 2.78 7.34
C GLU A 78 28.64 2.02 6.93
N ARG A 79 28.55 1.27 5.85
CA ARG A 79 29.60 0.30 5.46
C ARG A 79 30.93 0.98 5.16
N ASP A 80 30.89 1.94 4.24
CA ASP A 80 32.08 2.52 3.61
C ASP A 80 32.79 3.51 4.54
N ARG A 81 32.09 4.03 5.56
CA ARG A 81 32.63 4.90 6.60
C ARG A 81 33.08 4.16 7.86
N SER A 82 32.71 2.88 8.00
CA SER A 82 32.88 2.12 9.24
C SER A 82 32.25 2.83 10.45
N ALA A 83 31.04 3.39 10.26
CA ALA A 83 30.37 4.24 11.24
C ALA A 83 29.04 3.63 11.72
N LEU A 84 28.69 3.88 12.99
CA LEU A 84 27.38 3.54 13.55
C LEU A 84 26.63 4.84 13.81
N ARG A 85 25.45 4.97 13.21
CA ARG A 85 24.55 6.13 13.29
C ARG A 85 23.37 5.81 14.19
N ILE A 86 22.74 6.85 14.73
CA ILE A 86 21.52 6.76 15.53
C ILE A 86 20.46 7.65 14.89
N VAL A 87 19.28 7.08 14.65
CA VAL A 87 18.05 7.84 14.39
C VAL A 87 17.24 7.87 15.68
N ARG A 88 16.88 9.07 16.11
CA ARG A 88 16.06 9.31 17.31
C ARG A 88 14.93 10.25 16.94
N ASP A 89 13.71 9.89 17.31
CA ASP A 89 12.51 10.71 17.05
C ASP A 89 12.38 11.13 15.57
N GLY A 90 12.75 10.23 14.66
CA GLY A 90 12.72 10.48 13.21
C GLY A 90 13.86 11.37 12.69
N GLN A 91 14.86 11.69 13.51
CA GLN A 91 16.00 12.53 13.10
C GLN A 91 17.32 11.76 13.20
N LEU A 92 18.16 11.91 12.18
CA LEU A 92 19.51 11.36 12.18
C LEU A 92 20.41 12.26 13.04
N LEU A 93 21.06 11.68 14.07
CA LEU A 93 21.96 12.46 14.90
C LEU A 93 23.21 12.89 14.12
N ASP A 94 23.68 14.11 14.38
CA ASP A 94 24.84 14.71 13.72
C ASP A 94 26.16 13.95 13.98
N GLN A 95 26.28 13.35 15.17
CA GLN A 95 27.51 12.66 15.58
C GLN A 95 27.38 11.15 15.39
N ASP A 96 28.40 10.57 14.76
CA ASP A 96 28.60 9.12 14.72
C ASP A 96 28.87 8.60 16.14
N VAL A 97 28.45 7.36 16.42
CA VAL A 97 28.82 6.68 17.66
C VAL A 97 30.32 6.43 17.67
N SER A 98 30.99 6.90 18.73
CA SER A 98 32.43 6.70 18.92
C SER A 98 32.74 5.28 19.41
N GLY A 99 34.00 4.83 19.26
CA GLY A 99 34.45 3.52 19.75
C GLY A 99 34.18 2.33 18.82
N VAL A 100 33.46 2.54 17.71
CA VAL A 100 33.18 1.52 16.68
C VAL A 100 34.49 0.93 16.09
N PRO A 101 34.58 -0.41 15.88
CA PRO A 101 35.74 -1.04 15.27
C PRO A 101 36.08 -0.47 13.89
N LYS A 102 37.38 -0.35 13.58
CA LYS A 102 37.84 0.10 12.26
C LYS A 102 37.87 -1.06 11.28
N ALA A 103 36.98 -1.01 10.28
CA ALA A 103 36.92 -1.99 9.22
C ALA A 103 38.01 -1.81 8.15
N PHE A 104 38.23 -2.87 7.39
CA PHE A 104 38.98 -2.88 6.14
C PHE A 104 38.12 -2.26 5.04
N LEU A 105 38.63 -1.21 4.40
CA LEU A 105 37.89 -0.40 3.42
C LEU A 105 38.59 -0.37 2.04
N ASP A 106 39.63 -1.18 1.82
CA ASP A 106 40.35 -1.18 0.53
C ASP A 106 39.57 -1.94 -0.57
N SER A 107 38.36 -2.42 -0.28
CA SER A 107 37.45 -3.13 -1.20
C SER A 107 36.02 -2.65 -0.98
N ARG A 108 35.28 -2.37 -2.06
CA ARG A 108 33.93 -1.77 -1.98
C ARG A 108 32.91 -2.57 -1.15
N PRO A 109 32.84 -3.92 -1.20
CA PRO A 109 31.88 -4.67 -0.39
C PRO A 109 32.31 -4.86 1.08
N ALA A 110 33.54 -4.46 1.44
CA ALA A 110 34.06 -4.56 2.79
C ALA A 110 33.63 -3.35 3.64
N GLY A 111 33.61 -3.51 4.95
CA GLY A 111 33.31 -2.41 5.87
C GLY A 111 32.67 -2.87 7.17
N LEU A 112 31.97 -1.95 7.82
CA LEU A 112 31.05 -2.28 8.91
C LEU A 112 29.77 -2.87 8.32
N MET A 113 29.35 -4.04 8.79
CA MET A 113 28.24 -4.79 8.23
C MET A 113 27.05 -4.70 9.15
N ASP A 114 26.74 -5.73 9.92
CA ASP A 114 25.50 -5.76 10.68
C ASP A 114 25.60 -5.10 12.04
N VAL A 115 24.43 -4.75 12.57
CA VAL A 115 24.22 -4.38 13.95
C VAL A 115 23.06 -5.17 14.53
N ALA A 116 23.25 -5.70 15.74
CA ALA A 116 22.19 -6.28 16.54
C ALA A 116 22.32 -5.80 17.98
N VAL A 117 21.19 -5.69 18.68
CA VAL A 117 21.16 -5.42 20.13
C VAL A 117 20.83 -6.70 20.88
N HIS A 118 21.41 -6.89 22.06
CA HIS A 118 21.13 -8.09 22.86
C HIS A 118 19.65 -8.12 23.31
N PRO A 119 18.93 -9.26 23.21
CA PRO A 119 17.49 -9.32 23.49
C PRO A 119 17.11 -8.94 24.93
N LYS A 120 18.02 -9.16 25.89
CA LYS A 120 17.79 -8.91 27.32
C LYS A 120 18.43 -7.62 27.86
N ASP A 121 19.34 -7.01 27.10
CA ASP A 121 20.05 -5.78 27.48
C ASP A 121 20.40 -5.00 26.20
N ASP A 122 19.50 -4.12 25.76
CA ASP A 122 19.64 -3.38 24.50
C ASP A 122 20.72 -2.28 24.54
N SER A 123 21.49 -2.20 25.63
CA SER A 123 22.75 -1.43 25.68
C SER A 123 23.94 -2.25 25.20
N LEU A 124 23.85 -3.58 25.14
CA LEU A 124 24.87 -4.43 24.52
C LEU A 124 24.64 -4.50 23.01
N VAL A 125 25.59 -3.94 22.26
CA VAL A 125 25.53 -3.84 20.79
C VAL A 125 26.58 -4.77 20.18
N TYR A 126 26.13 -5.57 19.20
CA TYR A 126 26.91 -6.52 18.45
C TYR A 126 27.10 -6.00 17.03
N LEU A 127 28.32 -6.05 16.53
CA LEU A 127 28.70 -5.53 15.22
C LEU A 127 29.51 -6.57 14.45
N THR A 128 29.15 -6.81 13.20
CA THR A 128 30.01 -7.57 12.28
C THR A 128 30.78 -6.61 11.38
N TYR A 129 32.04 -6.93 11.10
CA TYR A 129 32.87 -6.07 10.24
C TYR A 129 33.97 -6.86 9.52
N SER A 130 34.43 -6.31 8.40
CA SER A 130 35.64 -6.76 7.72
C SER A 130 36.86 -6.38 8.54
N LYS A 131 37.33 -7.27 9.41
CA LYS A 131 38.52 -7.04 10.23
C LYS A 131 39.79 -7.04 9.37
N PRO A 132 40.59 -5.95 9.37
CA PRO A 132 41.83 -5.90 8.61
C PRO A 132 42.79 -7.02 9.00
N LYS A 133 43.36 -7.70 8.00
CA LYS A 133 44.34 -8.78 8.20
C LYS A 133 45.32 -8.82 7.02
N THR A 134 46.60 -9.04 7.31
CA THR A 134 47.66 -9.16 6.29
C THR A 134 48.07 -10.62 6.13
N CYS A 135 48.25 -11.06 4.89
CA CYS A 135 48.49 -12.44 4.50
C CYS A 135 49.45 -12.46 3.30
N GLY A 136 50.57 -13.15 3.38
CA GLY A 136 51.57 -13.19 2.30
C GLY A 136 52.12 -11.82 1.91
N GLY A 137 52.16 -10.86 2.84
CA GLY A 137 52.54 -9.47 2.59
C GLY A 137 51.44 -8.62 1.95
N GLU A 138 50.27 -9.18 1.68
CA GLU A 138 49.13 -8.45 1.12
C GLU A 138 48.09 -8.08 2.19
N ARG A 139 47.58 -6.85 2.13
CA ARG A 139 46.42 -6.44 2.94
C ARG A 139 45.13 -7.10 2.42
N GLY A 140 44.26 -7.45 3.35
CA GLY A 140 42.93 -7.98 3.12
C GLY A 140 42.13 -7.97 4.42
N SER A 141 41.19 -8.90 4.56
CA SER A 141 40.34 -8.98 5.73
C SER A 141 39.95 -10.42 6.10
N THR A 142 39.48 -10.57 7.33
CA THR A 142 38.58 -11.65 7.74
C THR A 142 37.30 -11.05 8.30
N ILE A 143 36.31 -11.86 8.65
CA ILE A 143 35.10 -11.39 9.32
C ILE A 143 35.27 -11.53 10.84
N ALA A 144 34.80 -10.53 11.59
CA ALA A 144 34.79 -10.58 13.05
C ALA A 144 33.43 -10.12 13.60
N LEU A 145 33.10 -10.63 14.79
CA LEU A 145 32.00 -10.19 15.63
C LEU A 145 32.60 -9.42 16.81
N ALA A 146 32.26 -8.14 16.93
CA ALA A 146 32.57 -7.33 18.09
C ALA A 146 31.33 -7.10 18.95
N ARG A 147 31.54 -6.90 20.24
CA ARG A 147 30.52 -6.42 21.18
C ARG A 147 31.05 -5.23 21.95
N GLY A 148 30.21 -4.24 22.19
CA GLY A 148 30.44 -3.17 23.15
C GLY A 148 29.16 -2.73 23.86
N ARG A 149 29.29 -1.84 24.83
CA ARG A 149 28.17 -1.24 25.56
C ARG A 149 27.93 0.20 25.08
N LEU A 150 26.71 0.48 24.63
CA LEU A 150 26.31 1.80 24.14
C LEU A 150 25.88 2.70 25.29
N GLU A 151 26.68 3.71 25.59
CA GLU A 151 26.44 4.70 26.65
C GLU A 151 26.76 6.10 26.14
N GLY A 152 25.80 7.02 26.26
CA GLY A 152 26.02 8.45 25.95
C GLY A 152 26.52 8.73 24.52
N GLY A 153 26.15 7.92 23.53
CA GLY A 153 26.65 8.06 22.14
C GLY A 153 28.06 7.49 21.92
N SER A 154 28.57 6.68 22.84
CA SER A 154 29.84 5.98 22.72
C SER A 154 29.65 4.47 22.91
N LEU A 155 30.37 3.69 22.12
CA LEU A 155 30.49 2.26 22.31
C LEU A 155 31.74 1.99 23.16
N THR A 156 31.53 1.56 24.40
CA THR A 156 32.57 1.25 25.39
C THR A 156 32.79 -0.24 25.52
N ASP A 157 33.90 -0.65 26.15
CA ASP A 157 34.27 -2.06 26.37
C ASP A 157 34.25 -2.93 25.10
N VAL A 158 34.64 -2.31 23.98
CA VAL A 158 34.60 -2.95 22.67
C VAL A 158 35.66 -4.03 22.57
N ARG A 159 35.22 -5.25 22.30
CA ARG A 159 36.10 -6.41 22.09
C ARG A 159 35.56 -7.32 21.00
N ASP A 160 36.46 -7.97 20.28
CA ASP A 160 36.08 -9.06 19.39
C ASP A 160 35.70 -10.28 20.24
N LEU A 161 34.49 -10.78 20.04
CA LEU A 161 34.01 -12.04 20.60
C LEU A 161 34.39 -13.22 19.72
N PHE A 162 34.37 -13.01 18.40
CA PHE A 162 34.70 -14.04 17.43
C PHE A 162 35.48 -13.45 16.24
N VAL A 163 36.45 -14.21 15.73
CA VAL A 163 37.22 -13.85 14.53
C VAL A 163 37.29 -15.06 13.62
N ALA A 164 36.72 -14.95 12.43
CA ALA A 164 36.64 -16.04 11.48
C ALA A 164 38.04 -16.51 11.06
N LYS A 165 38.24 -17.83 11.15
CA LYS A 165 39.35 -18.54 10.48
C LYS A 165 39.20 -18.45 8.96
N GLY A 166 40.13 -17.72 8.33
CA GLY A 166 40.22 -17.50 6.88
C GLY A 166 40.84 -16.14 6.58
N TRP A 167 41.00 -15.84 5.29
CA TRP A 167 41.44 -14.54 4.79
C TRP A 167 40.99 -14.34 3.34
N GLU A 168 40.54 -13.13 3.03
CA GLU A 168 40.14 -12.73 1.68
C GLU A 168 40.41 -11.22 1.44
N LYS A 169 39.89 -10.67 0.33
CA LYS A 169 40.01 -9.24 -0.03
C LYS A 169 38.76 -8.41 0.30
N GLY A 170 37.94 -8.85 1.26
CA GLY A 170 36.78 -8.09 1.74
C GLY A 170 35.61 -8.09 0.76
N VAL A 171 35.04 -9.28 0.55
CA VAL A 171 33.80 -9.47 -0.23
C VAL A 171 32.72 -10.26 0.53
N ALA A 172 33.07 -10.92 1.63
CA ALA A 172 32.15 -11.69 2.46
C ALA A 172 31.12 -10.79 3.15
N ALA A 173 29.85 -11.13 3.00
CA ALA A 173 28.77 -10.59 3.82
C ALA A 173 28.73 -11.27 5.19
N SER A 174 28.22 -10.54 6.21
CA SER A 174 28.02 -11.08 7.55
C SER A 174 26.80 -10.47 8.24
N ARG A 175 25.73 -11.25 8.33
CA ARG A 175 24.42 -10.93 8.92
C ARG A 175 24.32 -11.56 10.30
N LEU A 176 23.66 -10.88 11.23
CA LEU A 176 23.33 -11.35 12.56
C LEU A 176 21.83 -11.62 12.69
N LEU A 177 21.46 -12.65 13.45
CA LEU A 177 20.08 -12.86 13.88
C LEU A 177 20.07 -13.57 15.24
N TRP A 178 19.44 -12.96 16.23
CA TRP A 178 19.18 -13.64 17.50
C TRP A 178 18.12 -14.72 17.31
N ALA A 179 18.42 -15.92 17.79
CA ALA A 179 17.52 -17.04 17.81
C ALA A 179 16.59 -16.96 19.04
N PRO A 180 15.41 -17.62 19.01
CA PRO A 180 14.48 -17.65 20.15
C PRO A 180 15.05 -18.28 21.44
N ASP A 181 16.16 -19.00 21.35
CA ASP A 181 16.85 -19.67 22.46
C ASP A 181 18.05 -18.86 23.00
N ASP A 182 18.12 -17.57 22.67
CA ASP A 182 19.19 -16.64 23.05
C ASP A 182 20.57 -16.95 22.42
N THR A 183 20.66 -17.86 21.45
CA THR A 183 21.85 -18.01 20.61
C THR A 183 21.88 -16.99 19.46
N LEU A 184 23.04 -16.77 18.87
CA LEU A 184 23.27 -15.81 17.81
C LEU A 184 23.70 -16.52 16.52
N PHE A 185 22.87 -16.41 15.47
CA PHE A 185 23.28 -16.79 14.13
C PHE A 185 24.14 -15.71 13.50
N MET A 186 25.21 -16.13 12.81
CA MET A 186 26.13 -15.24 12.12
C MET A 186 26.51 -15.83 10.76
N THR A 187 26.21 -15.12 9.66
CA THR A 187 26.69 -15.55 8.34
C THR A 187 28.16 -15.19 8.15
N VAL A 188 28.89 -16.04 7.41
CA VAL A 188 30.22 -15.72 6.89
C VAL A 188 30.26 -16.14 5.42
N GLY A 189 29.98 -15.17 4.54
CA GLY A 189 29.95 -15.38 3.09
C GLY A 189 31.32 -15.36 2.42
N GLY A 190 31.38 -14.89 1.17
CA GLY A 190 32.64 -14.55 0.47
C GLY A 190 33.41 -15.69 -0.19
N ALA A 191 32.87 -16.91 -0.23
CA ALA A 191 33.47 -18.05 -0.94
C ALA A 191 33.34 -17.89 -2.48
N MET A 192 33.88 -16.82 -3.05
CA MET A 192 33.54 -16.35 -4.40
C MET A 192 34.61 -16.60 -5.46
N ARG A 193 35.88 -16.77 -5.08
CA ARG A 193 36.99 -16.71 -6.06
C ARG A 193 37.06 -17.97 -6.92
N SER A 194 37.32 -17.75 -8.20
CA SER A 194 37.30 -18.79 -9.22
C SER A 194 38.52 -19.71 -9.24
N TYR A 195 39.62 -19.32 -8.60
CA TYR A 195 40.91 -20.02 -8.65
C TYR A 195 41.43 -20.33 -7.25
N VAL A 196 42.09 -21.48 -7.10
CA VAL A 196 42.80 -21.88 -5.87
C VAL A 196 44.01 -20.98 -5.70
N VAL A 197 44.11 -20.31 -4.54
CA VAL A 197 45.30 -19.53 -4.17
C VAL A 197 46.17 -20.40 -3.28
N ALA A 198 47.44 -20.59 -3.68
CA ALA A 198 48.39 -21.31 -2.85
C ALA A 198 48.53 -20.62 -1.49
N THR A 199 48.50 -21.39 -0.40
CA THR A 199 48.75 -20.89 0.95
C THR A 199 50.10 -20.18 0.98
N PRO A 200 50.18 -18.90 1.36
CA PRO A 200 51.45 -18.21 1.43
C PRO A 200 52.37 -18.84 2.50
N PRO A 201 53.68 -18.58 2.43
CA PRO A 201 54.65 -19.18 3.36
C PRO A 201 54.40 -18.89 4.85
N ASP A 202 53.60 -17.87 5.16
CA ASP A 202 53.19 -17.51 6.52
C ASP A 202 51.99 -18.33 7.04
N GLY A 203 51.53 -19.34 6.28
CA GLY A 203 50.50 -20.30 6.70
C GLY A 203 49.08 -19.76 6.68
N CYS A 204 48.87 -18.56 6.15
CA CYS A 204 47.56 -17.93 6.12
C CYS A 204 46.66 -18.52 5.03
N ARG A 205 45.48 -19.04 5.42
CA ARG A 205 44.52 -19.65 4.49
C ARG A 205 43.80 -18.58 3.66
N VAL A 206 44.04 -18.56 2.35
CA VAL A 206 43.34 -17.69 1.38
C VAL A 206 42.08 -18.40 0.88
N VAL A 207 40.93 -17.72 0.95
CA VAL A 207 39.62 -18.29 0.63
C VAL A 207 39.34 -18.23 -0.88
N GLY A 208 38.94 -19.35 -1.45
CA GLY A 208 38.31 -19.52 -2.77
C GLY A 208 36.93 -20.15 -2.68
N ARG A 209 36.30 -20.45 -3.83
CA ARG A 209 34.94 -21.01 -3.84
C ARG A 209 34.82 -22.39 -3.21
N GLU A 210 35.83 -23.24 -3.36
CA GLU A 210 35.84 -24.60 -2.80
C GLU A 210 35.85 -24.62 -1.26
N ASP A 211 36.28 -23.52 -0.62
CA ASP A 211 36.29 -23.39 0.84
C ASP A 211 34.89 -23.42 1.46
N ALA A 212 33.82 -23.20 0.68
CA ALA A 212 32.46 -23.39 1.14
C ALA A 212 32.18 -24.85 1.55
N GLN A 213 32.91 -25.82 0.98
CA GLN A 213 32.82 -27.24 1.30
C GLN A 213 33.84 -27.69 2.36
N ASP A 214 34.87 -26.88 2.63
CA ASP A 214 35.90 -27.23 3.61
C ASP A 214 35.41 -26.91 5.04
N PRO A 215 35.43 -27.88 5.96
CA PRO A 215 34.97 -27.70 7.35
C PRO A 215 35.97 -27.00 8.27
N GLY A 216 37.22 -26.82 7.83
CA GLY A 216 38.32 -26.19 8.56
C GLY A 216 38.43 -24.68 8.37
N THR A 217 37.42 -24.03 7.77
CA THR A 217 37.28 -22.59 7.54
C THR A 217 35.83 -22.15 7.78
N HIS A 218 35.63 -20.90 8.19
CA HIS A 218 34.29 -20.36 8.43
C HIS A 218 33.64 -19.74 7.18
N PHE A 219 34.37 -19.63 6.07
CA PHE A 219 33.82 -19.02 4.86
C PHE A 219 32.85 -19.95 4.14
N GLY A 220 31.76 -19.38 3.64
CA GLY A 220 30.65 -20.12 3.04
C GLY A 220 29.85 -20.94 4.05
N LYS A 221 29.70 -20.42 5.29
CA LYS A 221 29.02 -21.08 6.41
C LYS A 221 28.01 -20.16 7.08
N LEU A 222 26.98 -20.77 7.67
CA LEU A 222 26.23 -20.15 8.76
C LEU A 222 26.79 -20.66 10.08
N LEU A 223 27.06 -19.75 11.01
CA LEU A 223 27.53 -20.07 12.35
C LEU A 223 26.39 -19.89 13.36
N ARG A 224 26.41 -20.69 14.43
CA ARG A 224 25.55 -20.49 15.60
C ARG A 224 26.41 -20.41 16.84
N LEU A 225 26.34 -19.25 17.49
CA LEU A 225 27.20 -18.83 18.59
C LEU A 225 26.38 -18.57 19.85
N GLN A 226 27.02 -18.65 21.00
CA GLN A 226 26.51 -18.08 22.24
C GLN A 226 26.66 -16.55 22.23
N ASP A 227 26.04 -15.87 23.20
CA ASP A 227 26.14 -14.42 23.36
C ASP A 227 27.57 -13.90 23.62
N ASP A 228 28.47 -14.77 24.06
CA ASP A 228 29.90 -14.50 24.28
C ASP A 228 30.80 -14.82 23.07
N GLY A 229 30.22 -15.35 21.99
CA GLY A 229 30.91 -15.71 20.75
C GLY A 229 31.44 -17.16 20.69
N GLY A 230 31.28 -17.97 21.74
CA GLY A 230 31.60 -19.39 21.71
C GLY A 230 30.61 -20.22 20.89
N ALA A 231 30.96 -21.44 20.51
CA ALA A 231 30.03 -22.35 19.83
C ALA A 231 28.80 -22.68 20.71
N ALA A 232 27.61 -22.73 20.10
CA ALA A 232 26.41 -23.17 20.82
C ALA A 232 26.52 -24.66 21.19
N ALA A 233 25.94 -25.04 22.34
CA ALA A 233 26.19 -26.32 23.02
C ALA A 233 25.62 -27.56 22.32
N ASP A 234 24.72 -27.36 21.36
CA ASP A 234 24.01 -28.38 20.57
C ASP A 234 24.27 -28.20 19.07
N ASN A 235 25.39 -27.57 18.70
CA ASN A 235 25.77 -27.44 17.30
C ASN A 235 25.99 -28.81 16.62
N PRO A 236 25.64 -28.93 15.33
CA PRO A 236 25.55 -30.22 14.63
C PRO A 236 26.89 -30.95 14.44
N PHE A 237 28.02 -30.23 14.60
CA PHE A 237 29.36 -30.76 14.34
C PHE A 237 30.28 -30.78 15.57
N LEU A 238 29.76 -30.60 16.79
CA LEU A 238 30.59 -30.56 18.00
C LEU A 238 31.44 -31.82 18.22
N ASP A 239 30.90 -32.99 17.87
CA ASP A 239 31.57 -34.28 18.05
C ASP A 239 32.50 -34.64 16.86
N ARG A 240 32.73 -33.71 15.93
CA ARG A 240 33.49 -33.91 14.70
C ARG A 240 34.76 -33.09 14.71
N GLU A 241 35.90 -33.74 15.00
CA GLU A 241 37.21 -33.09 15.07
C GLU A 241 37.64 -32.40 13.76
N ASP A 242 37.08 -32.82 12.63
CA ASP A 242 37.34 -32.25 11.30
C ASP A 242 36.57 -30.94 11.05
N TYR A 243 35.59 -30.60 11.88
CA TYR A 243 34.75 -29.42 11.75
C TYR A 243 35.05 -28.37 12.83
N LEU A 244 34.94 -27.10 12.43
CA LEU A 244 34.93 -26.01 13.41
C LEU A 244 33.60 -26.05 14.18
N PRO A 245 33.63 -25.99 15.52
CA PRO A 245 32.48 -26.25 16.37
C PRO A 245 31.34 -25.22 16.22
N GLU A 246 31.65 -24.03 15.71
CA GLU A 246 30.69 -22.95 15.48
C GLU A 246 29.81 -23.17 14.25
N ILE A 247 30.19 -24.07 13.34
CA ILE A 247 29.48 -24.30 12.07
C ILE A 247 28.09 -24.89 12.35
N TYR A 248 27.06 -24.23 11.81
CA TYR A 248 25.68 -24.71 11.83
C TYR A 248 25.27 -25.31 10.48
N SER A 249 25.62 -24.67 9.36
CA SER A 249 25.45 -25.20 8.01
C SER A 249 26.58 -24.77 7.08
N LEU A 250 26.73 -25.44 5.93
CA LEU A 250 27.80 -25.18 4.98
C LEU A 250 27.35 -25.22 3.51
N GLY A 251 28.29 -24.96 2.59
CA GLY A 251 27.99 -24.96 1.16
C GLY A 251 27.24 -23.71 0.71
N HIS A 252 27.46 -22.58 1.37
CA HIS A 252 26.88 -21.29 1.00
C HIS A 252 27.88 -20.45 0.21
N ARG A 253 27.39 -19.59 -0.69
CA ARG A 253 28.23 -18.64 -1.42
C ARG A 253 28.42 -17.35 -0.66
N ASN A 254 27.32 -16.62 -0.44
CA ASN A 254 27.33 -15.31 0.19
C ASN A 254 25.94 -14.94 0.74
N GLN A 255 25.61 -15.50 1.91
CA GLN A 255 24.36 -15.22 2.60
C GLN A 255 24.29 -13.78 3.12
N ILE A 256 23.19 -13.09 2.84
CA ILE A 256 22.99 -11.67 3.18
C ILE A 256 21.82 -11.45 4.13
N GLY A 257 20.69 -12.13 3.96
CA GLY A 257 19.51 -11.98 4.83
C GLY A 257 19.29 -13.21 5.71
N LEU A 258 18.72 -13.00 6.89
CA LEU A 258 18.27 -14.05 7.80
C LEU A 258 16.94 -13.61 8.44
N ALA A 259 15.96 -14.52 8.57
CA ALA A 259 14.79 -14.32 9.43
C ALA A 259 14.18 -15.65 9.87
N HIS A 260 13.51 -15.65 11.03
CA HIS A 260 12.66 -16.77 11.41
C HIS A 260 11.26 -16.62 10.80
N HIS A 261 10.73 -17.71 10.25
CA HIS A 261 9.33 -17.76 9.87
C HIS A 261 8.45 -17.77 11.13
N PRO A 262 7.49 -16.83 11.28
CA PRO A 262 6.79 -16.60 12.55
C PRO A 262 5.87 -17.74 12.99
N GLY A 263 5.31 -18.51 12.04
CA GLY A 263 4.45 -19.66 12.33
C GLY A 263 5.19 -20.98 12.58
N THR A 264 6.20 -21.32 11.77
CA THR A 264 6.92 -22.60 11.82
C THR A 264 8.20 -22.56 12.64
N GLY A 265 8.74 -21.36 12.93
CA GLY A 265 10.04 -21.17 13.57
C GLY A 265 11.26 -21.45 12.68
N GLN A 266 11.04 -21.91 11.44
CA GLN A 266 12.12 -22.24 10.50
C GLN A 266 13.00 -21.03 10.21
N LEU A 267 14.32 -21.23 10.18
CA LEU A 267 15.28 -20.20 9.81
C LEU A 267 15.35 -20.11 8.28
N TRP A 268 15.14 -18.91 7.74
CA TRP A 268 15.28 -18.60 6.32
C TRP A 268 16.52 -17.75 6.09
N ALA A 269 17.22 -18.01 4.99
CA ALA A 269 18.36 -17.20 4.56
C ALA A 269 18.28 -16.88 3.07
N THR A 270 18.64 -15.66 2.68
CA THR A 270 18.89 -15.31 1.28
C THR A 270 20.37 -15.29 1.00
N GLU A 271 20.75 -15.70 -0.21
CA GLU A 271 22.13 -15.59 -0.68
C GLU A 271 22.26 -15.21 -2.14
N HIS A 272 23.39 -14.56 -2.44
CA HIS A 272 23.74 -14.17 -3.80
C HIS A 272 24.36 -15.34 -4.57
N GLY A 273 23.81 -15.61 -5.76
CA GLY A 273 24.48 -16.36 -6.82
C GLY A 273 25.52 -15.52 -7.56
N VAL A 274 26.02 -16.05 -8.67
CA VAL A 274 26.95 -15.32 -9.57
C VAL A 274 26.15 -14.52 -10.60
N GLN A 275 25.87 -15.11 -11.76
CA GLN A 275 24.96 -14.54 -12.76
C GLN A 275 23.70 -15.40 -12.82
N GLY A 276 22.67 -14.97 -12.06
CA GLY A 276 21.50 -15.80 -11.78
C GLY A 276 21.78 -16.83 -10.68
N GLY A 277 20.71 -17.48 -10.19
CA GLY A 277 20.82 -18.49 -9.15
C GLY A 277 21.03 -17.88 -7.78
N ASP A 278 20.43 -16.71 -7.53
CA ASP A 278 20.23 -16.26 -6.15
C ASP A 278 19.16 -17.14 -5.51
N GLU A 279 19.24 -17.34 -4.20
CA GLU A 279 18.44 -18.32 -3.49
C GLU A 279 17.84 -17.76 -2.20
N ALA A 280 16.67 -18.28 -1.83
CA ALA A 280 16.19 -18.27 -0.45
C ALA A 280 16.03 -19.72 0.02
N ASN A 281 16.67 -20.02 1.14
CA ASN A 281 16.86 -21.36 1.68
C ASN A 281 16.23 -21.46 3.06
N ILE A 282 15.54 -22.56 3.37
CA ILE A 282 15.26 -22.97 4.75
C ILE A 282 16.54 -23.62 5.28
N ILE A 283 17.09 -23.07 6.36
CA ILE A 283 18.35 -23.50 6.95
C ILE A 283 18.14 -24.62 7.97
N GLU A 284 18.78 -25.75 7.70
CA GLU A 284 18.74 -26.95 8.54
C GLU A 284 20.10 -27.21 9.21
N PRO A 285 20.12 -27.71 10.46
CA PRO A 285 21.35 -28.01 11.17
C PRO A 285 22.13 -29.13 10.48
N GLY A 286 23.39 -28.86 10.16
CA GLY A 286 24.32 -29.82 9.56
C GLY A 286 24.19 -29.99 8.05
N SER A 287 23.23 -29.31 7.42
CA SER A 287 22.96 -29.44 5.99
C SER A 287 23.98 -28.71 5.12
N ASN A 288 24.13 -29.19 3.88
CA ASN A 288 25.04 -28.67 2.87
C ASN A 288 24.25 -28.12 1.68
N TYR A 289 24.40 -26.83 1.37
CA TYR A 289 23.67 -26.12 0.32
C TYR A 289 24.39 -26.12 -1.03
N GLY A 290 25.46 -26.91 -1.15
CA GLY A 290 26.00 -27.34 -2.43
C GLY A 290 27.02 -26.42 -3.08
N TRP A 291 27.08 -25.12 -2.77
CA TRP A 291 28.05 -24.23 -3.42
C TRP A 291 29.51 -24.68 -3.19
N PRO A 292 30.38 -24.71 -4.23
CA PRO A 292 30.11 -24.43 -5.65
C PRO A 292 29.79 -25.68 -6.48
N ILE A 293 29.74 -26.86 -5.85
CA ILE A 293 29.56 -28.16 -6.49
C ILE A 293 28.17 -28.29 -7.13
N ALA A 294 27.12 -27.83 -6.44
CA ALA A 294 25.78 -27.71 -6.97
C ALA A 294 25.37 -26.23 -6.96
N THR A 295 24.96 -25.72 -8.11
CA THR A 295 24.44 -24.35 -8.23
C THR A 295 23.70 -24.15 -9.54
N TYR A 296 22.72 -23.27 -9.54
CA TYR A 296 22.07 -22.78 -10.76
C TYR A 296 22.89 -21.69 -11.46
N SER A 297 23.88 -21.10 -10.77
CA SER A 297 24.66 -19.96 -11.24
C SER A 297 25.48 -20.23 -12.51
N ARG A 298 25.62 -19.18 -13.32
CA ARG A 298 26.63 -19.08 -14.39
C ARG A 298 27.75 -18.13 -13.98
N GLU A 299 28.95 -18.37 -14.50
CA GLU A 299 30.03 -17.40 -14.47
C GLU A 299 29.58 -16.09 -15.11
N TYR A 300 30.14 -14.95 -14.69
CA TYR A 300 29.80 -13.65 -15.28
C TYR A 300 30.12 -13.55 -16.79
N GLY A 301 30.99 -14.43 -17.30
CA GLY A 301 31.29 -14.59 -18.72
C GLY A 301 30.29 -15.49 -19.48
N GLY A 302 29.35 -16.14 -18.79
CA GLY A 302 28.30 -16.96 -19.37
C GLY A 302 28.44 -18.49 -19.24
N PRO A 303 29.60 -19.14 -19.07
CA PRO A 303 29.61 -20.60 -18.83
C PRO A 303 28.89 -20.99 -17.52
N PRO A 304 28.29 -22.19 -17.41
CA PRO A 304 27.81 -22.69 -16.11
C PRO A 304 28.98 -22.89 -15.14
N ILE A 305 28.73 -22.66 -13.83
CA ILE A 305 29.75 -22.87 -12.80
C ILE A 305 29.95 -24.36 -12.50
N SER A 306 28.84 -25.10 -12.44
CA SER A 306 28.85 -26.54 -12.26
C SER A 306 27.99 -27.22 -13.33
N GLY A 307 28.31 -28.47 -13.63
CA GLY A 307 27.43 -29.36 -14.39
C GLY A 307 26.27 -29.94 -13.57
N LEU A 308 26.23 -29.63 -12.27
CA LEU A 308 25.22 -30.09 -11.32
C LEU A 308 24.48 -28.89 -10.74
N SER A 309 23.15 -28.91 -10.79
CA SER A 309 22.30 -27.91 -10.15
C SER A 309 21.72 -28.40 -8.82
N GLU A 310 21.47 -29.70 -8.70
CA GLU A 310 20.89 -30.36 -7.51
C GLU A 310 21.52 -31.74 -7.32
N GLY A 311 21.43 -32.31 -6.12
CA GLY A 311 21.85 -33.69 -5.88
C GLY A 311 21.41 -34.21 -4.51
N PRO A 312 21.37 -35.53 -4.29
CA PRO A 312 20.87 -36.13 -3.05
C PRO A 312 21.71 -35.79 -1.80
N SER A 313 22.91 -35.25 -1.99
CA SER A 313 23.81 -34.82 -0.92
C SER A 313 23.68 -33.33 -0.58
N PHE A 314 22.80 -32.59 -1.27
CA PHE A 314 22.64 -31.15 -1.13
C PHE A 314 21.18 -30.77 -0.87
N THR A 315 20.98 -29.78 -0.02
CA THR A 315 19.67 -29.16 0.20
C THR A 315 19.43 -28.11 -0.89
N GLY A 316 18.30 -28.22 -1.59
CA GLY A 316 17.90 -27.27 -2.64
C GLY A 316 17.17 -26.05 -2.09
N PRO A 317 17.05 -24.98 -2.88
CA PRO A 317 16.38 -23.76 -2.45
C PRO A 317 14.86 -23.82 -2.53
N GLU A 318 14.21 -23.10 -1.61
CA GLU A 318 12.75 -22.90 -1.64
C GLU A 318 12.37 -21.86 -2.71
N LEU A 319 13.19 -20.82 -2.86
CA LEU A 319 13.04 -19.81 -3.90
C LEU A 319 14.36 -19.64 -4.65
N MET A 320 14.26 -19.50 -5.96
CA MET A 320 15.38 -19.16 -6.83
C MET A 320 15.03 -17.92 -7.67
N TRP A 321 16.02 -17.09 -7.95
CA TRP A 321 15.91 -15.98 -8.89
C TRP A 321 16.82 -16.14 -10.10
N TRP A 322 16.18 -16.15 -11.28
CA TRP A 322 16.84 -16.17 -12.58
C TRP A 322 16.07 -15.26 -13.56
N PRO A 323 16.55 -14.03 -13.87
CA PRO A 323 17.84 -13.46 -13.49
C PRO A 323 17.97 -13.13 -11.98
N SER A 324 19.21 -13.02 -11.50
CA SER A 324 19.51 -12.57 -10.12
C SER A 324 18.85 -11.23 -9.83
N ILE A 325 18.33 -11.09 -8.61
CA ILE A 325 17.83 -9.83 -8.05
C ILE A 325 18.83 -9.19 -7.06
N GLY A 326 19.90 -9.92 -6.72
CA GLY A 326 20.80 -9.57 -5.63
C GLY A 326 20.02 -9.43 -4.32
N PRO A 327 19.44 -10.53 -3.78
CA PRO A 327 18.61 -10.47 -2.60
C PRO A 327 19.43 -10.03 -1.39
N SER A 328 18.88 -9.11 -0.62
CA SER A 328 19.53 -8.51 0.53
C SER A 328 18.84 -8.93 1.82
N GLY A 329 18.56 -8.00 2.75
CA GLY A 329 17.79 -8.32 3.96
C GLY A 329 16.41 -8.89 3.65
N LEU A 330 15.90 -9.73 4.54
CA LEU A 330 14.59 -10.37 4.41
C LEU A 330 13.83 -10.34 5.74
N THR A 331 12.50 -10.28 5.69
CA THR A 331 11.64 -10.40 6.88
C THR A 331 10.28 -10.99 6.51
N PHE A 332 9.67 -11.74 7.42
CA PHE A 332 8.26 -12.09 7.32
C PHE A 332 7.41 -10.98 7.95
N TYR A 333 6.25 -10.69 7.36
CA TYR A 333 5.34 -9.69 7.91
C TYR A 333 4.31 -10.31 8.86
N THR A 334 4.18 -9.72 10.05
CA THR A 334 3.26 -10.09 11.13
C THR A 334 2.47 -8.90 11.67
N GLY A 335 2.67 -7.70 11.12
CA GLY A 335 2.07 -6.47 11.61
C GLY A 335 0.57 -6.35 11.31
N LYS A 336 -0.14 -5.57 12.11
CA LYS A 336 -1.59 -5.38 11.99
C LYS A 336 -1.99 -4.36 10.92
N HIS A 337 -1.07 -3.52 10.46
CA HIS A 337 -1.36 -2.42 9.52
C HIS A 337 -1.69 -2.91 8.12
N PHE A 338 -1.15 -4.08 7.72
CA PHE A 338 -1.46 -4.72 6.44
C PHE A 338 -1.96 -6.16 6.63
N PRO A 339 -3.23 -6.38 7.02
CA PRO A 339 -3.76 -7.71 7.28
C PRO A 339 -3.58 -8.73 6.14
N LYS A 340 -3.67 -8.30 4.87
CA LYS A 340 -3.48 -9.18 3.71
C LYS A 340 -2.01 -9.54 3.45
N TRP A 341 -1.05 -8.84 4.08
CA TRP A 341 0.38 -9.15 3.96
C TRP A 341 0.87 -10.13 5.03
N GLN A 342 0.04 -10.47 6.02
CA GLN A 342 0.37 -11.42 7.09
C GLN A 342 0.92 -12.74 6.51
N GLY A 343 2.10 -13.15 6.98
CA GLY A 343 2.80 -14.35 6.53
C GLY A 343 3.52 -14.22 5.18
N SER A 344 3.44 -13.07 4.49
CA SER A 344 4.25 -12.83 3.29
C SER A 344 5.71 -12.62 3.67
N LEU A 345 6.61 -13.10 2.80
CA LEU A 345 8.05 -12.81 2.88
C LEU A 345 8.35 -11.55 2.09
N PHE A 346 9.11 -10.65 2.67
CA PHE A 346 9.65 -9.46 2.02
C PHE A 346 11.15 -9.58 1.89
N VAL A 347 11.66 -9.36 0.68
CA VAL A 347 13.09 -9.48 0.35
C VAL A 347 13.55 -8.19 -0.33
N GLY A 348 14.57 -7.55 0.22
CA GLY A 348 15.22 -6.43 -0.46
C GLY A 348 15.93 -6.90 -1.73
N SER A 349 15.81 -6.15 -2.82
CA SER A 349 16.48 -6.42 -4.09
C SER A 349 17.44 -5.30 -4.43
N MET A 350 18.69 -5.67 -4.70
CA MET A 350 19.72 -4.72 -5.07
C MET A 350 19.70 -4.41 -6.57
N MET A 351 19.37 -5.36 -7.44
CA MET A 351 19.36 -5.16 -8.90
C MET A 351 18.83 -6.39 -9.62
N VAL A 352 18.05 -6.21 -10.68
CA VAL A 352 17.62 -7.30 -11.56
C VAL A 352 18.60 -7.46 -12.72
N GLY A 353 19.07 -8.69 -12.94
CA GLY A 353 19.89 -9.03 -14.11
C GLY A 353 21.20 -8.25 -14.22
N ARG A 354 21.76 -7.84 -13.08
CA ARG A 354 22.96 -6.98 -12.98
C ARG A 354 22.76 -5.57 -13.56
N MET A 355 21.52 -5.14 -13.77
CA MET A 355 21.22 -3.77 -14.18
C MET A 355 21.16 -2.89 -12.94
N GLN A 356 22.07 -1.94 -12.82
CA GLN A 356 22.02 -0.94 -11.75
C GLN A 356 20.69 -0.18 -11.79
N ARG A 357 20.23 0.30 -10.63
CA ARG A 357 18.99 1.11 -10.49
C ARG A 357 17.69 0.39 -10.88
N THR A 358 17.70 -0.93 -10.77
CA THR A 358 16.51 -1.79 -10.91
C THR A 358 16.16 -2.50 -9.59
N GLY A 359 16.74 -2.04 -8.48
CA GLY A 359 16.40 -2.50 -7.14
C GLY A 359 14.94 -2.24 -6.81
N HIS A 360 14.42 -3.05 -5.89
CA HIS A 360 13.01 -3.04 -5.48
C HIS A 360 12.86 -3.76 -4.13
N LEU A 361 11.65 -3.78 -3.59
CA LEU A 361 11.26 -4.69 -2.51
C LEU A 361 10.40 -5.78 -3.13
N GLU A 362 10.78 -7.05 -2.98
CA GLU A 362 9.99 -8.17 -3.48
C GLU A 362 9.14 -8.77 -2.36
N ARG A 363 7.83 -8.84 -2.57
CA ARG A 363 6.89 -9.56 -1.71
C ARG A 363 6.59 -10.93 -2.31
N VAL A 364 6.78 -11.98 -1.53
CA VAL A 364 6.47 -13.37 -1.88
C VAL A 364 5.30 -13.84 -1.02
N VAL A 365 4.26 -14.35 -1.67
CA VAL A 365 3.04 -14.84 -1.02
C VAL A 365 3.03 -16.37 -1.08
N PHE A 366 2.80 -16.99 0.07
CA PHE A 366 2.71 -18.44 0.21
C PHE A 366 1.26 -18.89 0.42
N ASN A 367 0.93 -20.10 -0.03
CA ASN A 367 -0.29 -20.78 0.38
C ASN A 367 -0.14 -21.40 1.79
N ARG A 368 -1.21 -22.04 2.29
CA ARG A 368 -1.20 -22.69 3.62
C ARG A 368 -0.25 -23.89 3.73
N LEU A 369 0.26 -24.40 2.61
CA LEU A 369 1.26 -25.47 2.57
C LEU A 369 2.69 -24.92 2.51
N GLY A 370 2.88 -23.60 2.59
CA GLY A 370 4.20 -22.96 2.50
C GLY A 370 4.75 -22.85 1.08
N GLN A 371 3.92 -23.10 0.05
CA GLN A 371 4.35 -23.04 -1.35
C GLN A 371 4.10 -21.65 -1.92
N GLU A 372 5.06 -21.14 -2.68
CA GLU A 372 4.94 -19.87 -3.40
C GLU A 372 3.71 -19.89 -4.34
N VAL A 373 2.89 -18.84 -4.29
CA VAL A 373 1.76 -18.66 -5.20
C VAL A 373 1.80 -17.34 -5.97
N ARG A 374 2.48 -16.30 -5.45
CA ARG A 374 2.62 -14.99 -6.11
C ARG A 374 3.92 -14.29 -5.70
N ARG A 375 4.45 -13.47 -6.61
CA ARG A 375 5.48 -12.45 -6.35
C ARG A 375 5.01 -11.09 -6.82
N GLU A 376 5.38 -10.06 -6.08
CA GLU A 376 5.06 -8.67 -6.38
C GLU A 376 6.28 -7.80 -6.15
N TRP A 377 6.63 -6.95 -7.13
CA TRP A 377 7.72 -5.99 -7.00
C TRP A 377 7.16 -4.64 -6.57
N LEU A 378 7.63 -4.16 -5.43
CA LEU A 378 7.26 -2.89 -4.83
C LEU A 378 8.42 -1.91 -4.94
N LEU A 379 8.11 -0.61 -4.94
CA LEU A 379 9.10 0.48 -4.93
C LEU A 379 10.01 0.54 -6.18
N THR A 380 9.61 -0.08 -7.29
CA THR A 380 10.39 -0.06 -8.55
C THR A 380 10.60 1.35 -9.10
N ASP A 381 9.75 2.29 -8.73
CA ASP A 381 9.80 3.68 -9.19
C ASP A 381 10.89 4.50 -8.49
N LEU A 382 11.36 4.04 -7.32
CA LEU A 382 12.48 4.69 -6.63
C LEU A 382 13.78 4.61 -7.44
N LYS A 383 13.96 3.55 -8.24
CA LYS A 383 15.22 3.25 -8.94
C LYS A 383 16.43 3.16 -7.99
N GLN A 384 16.18 2.81 -6.74
CA GLN A 384 17.14 2.66 -5.65
C GLN A 384 17.42 1.19 -5.37
N ARG A 385 18.65 0.86 -4.96
CA ARG A 385 18.99 -0.48 -4.47
C ARG A 385 18.44 -0.64 -3.05
N ILE A 386 17.80 -1.77 -2.72
CA ILE A 386 17.33 -2.02 -1.35
C ILE A 386 18.31 -2.96 -0.62
N ARG A 387 18.87 -2.50 0.51
CA ARG A 387 19.84 -3.24 1.34
C ARG A 387 19.18 -4.10 2.41
N HIS A 388 18.17 -3.57 3.08
CA HIS A 388 17.58 -4.22 4.24
C HIS A 388 16.10 -3.87 4.31
N VAL A 389 15.29 -4.82 4.74
CA VAL A 389 13.90 -4.64 5.16
C VAL A 389 13.71 -5.33 6.51
N VAL A 390 13.12 -4.62 7.48
CA VAL A 390 12.80 -5.15 8.82
C VAL A 390 11.39 -4.69 9.20
N GLN A 391 10.63 -5.56 9.85
CA GLN A 391 9.42 -5.13 10.56
C GLN A 391 9.82 -4.55 11.92
N ALA A 392 9.52 -3.27 12.14
CA ALA A 392 9.79 -2.62 13.42
C ALA A 392 8.76 -3.01 14.50
N PRO A 393 9.02 -2.71 15.78
CA PRO A 393 8.07 -2.97 16.88
C PRO A 393 6.70 -2.30 16.71
N ASP A 394 6.63 -1.20 15.95
CA ASP A 394 5.37 -0.51 15.62
C ASP A 394 4.51 -1.26 14.57
N GLY A 395 5.04 -2.32 13.97
CA GLY A 395 4.36 -3.16 12.99
C GLY A 395 4.47 -2.68 11.53
N PHE A 396 5.21 -1.61 11.25
CA PHE A 396 5.51 -1.16 9.88
C PHE A 396 6.78 -1.81 9.33
N LEU A 397 6.92 -1.78 8.00
CA LEU A 397 8.16 -2.17 7.34
C LEU A 397 9.08 -0.95 7.20
N TYR A 398 10.31 -1.09 7.66
CA TYR A 398 11.38 -0.12 7.47
C TYR A 398 12.40 -0.66 6.48
N LEU A 399 12.94 0.21 5.62
CA LEU A 399 13.86 -0.16 4.56
C LEU A 399 15.06 0.76 4.50
N LEU A 400 16.23 0.18 4.24
CA LEU A 400 17.44 0.92 3.89
C LEU A 400 17.69 0.82 2.38
N THR A 401 17.91 1.95 1.72
CA THR A 401 18.48 1.96 0.36
C THR A 401 20.00 1.77 0.42
N GLU A 402 20.64 1.35 -0.68
CA GLU A 402 22.10 1.12 -0.75
C GLU A 402 22.79 2.06 -1.74
N GLU A 403 22.80 3.34 -1.43
CA GLU A 403 23.51 4.36 -2.22
C GLU A 403 24.39 5.25 -1.32
N GLU A 404 25.12 6.19 -1.91
CA GLU A 404 25.89 7.21 -1.18
C GLU A 404 24.97 8.25 -0.51
N ASP A 405 23.83 8.55 -1.13
CA ASP A 405 22.76 9.42 -0.64
C ASP A 405 21.55 8.60 -0.15
N ALA A 406 21.84 7.52 0.58
CA ALA A 406 20.81 6.58 1.02
C ALA A 406 19.84 7.18 2.05
N ILE A 407 18.68 6.55 2.13
CA ILE A 407 17.56 6.94 2.97
C ILE A 407 17.06 5.75 3.79
N LEU A 408 16.52 6.06 4.97
CA LEU A 408 15.66 5.15 5.73
C LEU A 408 14.21 5.44 5.32
N LEU A 409 13.51 4.42 4.84
CA LEU A 409 12.10 4.48 4.45
C LEU A 409 11.21 3.72 5.43
N ARG A 410 9.95 4.14 5.55
CA ARG A 410 8.87 3.42 6.22
C ARG A 410 7.69 3.23 5.27
N ILE A 411 7.10 2.04 5.26
CA ILE A 411 5.88 1.75 4.49
C ILE A 411 4.66 1.77 5.43
N GLU A 412 3.68 2.58 5.07
CA GLU A 412 2.44 2.81 5.82
C GLU A 412 1.21 2.63 4.92
N PRO A 413 0.05 2.25 5.47
CA PRO A 413 -1.22 2.36 4.75
C PRO A 413 -1.47 3.80 4.33
N ALA A 414 -2.16 3.99 3.20
CA ALA A 414 -2.65 5.30 2.77
C ALA A 414 -4.18 5.41 2.98
N LEU A 415 -4.65 5.32 4.23
CA LEU A 415 -6.09 5.29 4.54
C LEU A 415 -6.75 6.68 4.49
N ALA A 416 -5.97 7.76 4.42
CA ALA A 416 -6.49 9.10 4.20
C ALA A 416 -7.21 9.23 2.84
N VAL A 417 -6.68 8.53 1.82
CA VAL A 417 -7.20 8.56 0.45
C VAL A 417 -8.13 7.37 0.25
N THR A 418 -9.43 7.65 0.17
CA THR A 418 -10.42 6.61 -0.12
C THR A 418 -10.43 6.32 -1.62
N ASP A 419 -10.38 5.03 -1.99
CA ASP A 419 -10.55 4.61 -3.38
C ASP A 419 -11.83 5.19 -4.00
N PRO A 420 -11.76 5.69 -5.24
CA PRO A 420 -12.94 6.18 -5.93
C PRO A 420 -13.94 5.06 -6.24
N PRO A 421 -15.24 5.36 -6.36
CA PRO A 421 -16.29 4.36 -6.51
C PRO A 421 -16.14 3.58 -7.82
N GLY A 422 -16.39 2.26 -7.78
CA GLY A 422 -16.32 1.39 -8.96
C GLY A 422 -14.95 0.74 -9.25
N ASN A 423 -13.93 0.93 -8.39
CA ASN A 423 -12.68 0.13 -8.45
C ASN A 423 -12.91 -1.34 -8.07
N ILE A 424 -13.79 -1.58 -7.11
CA ILE A 424 -14.15 -2.90 -6.59
C ILE A 424 -15.66 -3.05 -6.74
N LEU A 425 -16.10 -4.18 -7.31
CA LEU A 425 -17.52 -4.49 -7.38
C LEU A 425 -17.97 -5.06 -6.03
N THR A 426 -18.52 -4.22 -5.18
CA THR A 426 -19.17 -4.65 -3.95
C THR A 426 -20.64 -4.94 -4.26
N MET A 427 -21.00 -6.22 -4.26
CA MET A 427 -22.39 -6.65 -4.34
C MET A 427 -22.93 -6.67 -2.91
N PRO A 428 -23.91 -5.81 -2.54
CA PRO A 428 -24.63 -6.00 -1.30
C PRO A 428 -25.17 -7.43 -1.30
N ALA A 429 -24.81 -8.22 -0.30
CA ALA A 429 -25.32 -9.58 -0.22
C ALA A 429 -26.85 -9.53 -0.21
N TRP A 430 -27.49 -10.43 -0.94
CA TRP A 430 -28.94 -10.65 -0.83
C TRP A 430 -29.21 -11.39 0.50
N THR A 431 -28.87 -10.74 1.61
CA THR A 431 -29.17 -11.19 2.97
C THR A 431 -30.58 -10.73 3.34
N PRO A 432 -31.23 -11.36 4.35
CA PRO A 432 -32.47 -10.83 4.89
C PRO A 432 -32.30 -9.35 5.28
N PHE A 433 -33.40 -8.59 5.30
CA PHE A 433 -33.42 -7.18 5.67
C PHE A 433 -32.49 -6.86 6.84
N ARG A 434 -31.49 -6.01 6.61
CA ARG A 434 -30.59 -5.54 7.68
C ARG A 434 -31.39 -4.76 8.73
N VAL A 435 -32.27 -3.88 8.26
CA VAL A 435 -33.33 -3.28 9.07
C VAL A 435 -34.68 -3.77 8.54
N SER A 436 -35.41 -4.55 9.34
CA SER A 436 -36.69 -5.12 8.91
C SER A 436 -37.77 -4.04 8.69
N PRO A 437 -38.66 -4.17 7.70
CA PRO A 437 -39.83 -3.29 7.55
C PRO A 437 -40.64 -3.22 8.84
N LEU A 438 -41.18 -2.06 9.19
CA LEU A 438 -42.06 -1.91 10.35
C LEU A 438 -43.46 -2.49 10.03
N PRO A 439 -43.94 -3.51 10.76
CA PRO A 439 -45.27 -4.08 10.50
C PRO A 439 -46.40 -3.06 10.69
N GLU A 440 -47.45 -3.14 9.87
CA GLU A 440 -48.59 -2.20 9.92
C GLU A 440 -49.25 -2.10 11.29
N LEU A 441 -49.30 -3.23 12.01
CA LEU A 441 -49.87 -3.32 13.35
C LEU A 441 -49.09 -2.49 14.38
N GLU A 442 -47.82 -2.17 14.11
CA GLU A 442 -46.93 -1.42 14.99
C GLU A 442 -46.92 0.09 14.68
N TRP A 443 -47.66 0.54 13.65
CA TRP A 443 -47.64 1.94 13.25
C TRP A 443 -48.32 2.86 14.29
N SER A 444 -47.60 3.90 14.68
CA SER A 444 -48.12 5.08 15.37
C SER A 444 -48.93 5.97 14.43
N SER A 445 -49.70 6.91 14.99
CA SER A 445 -50.45 7.89 14.16
C SER A 445 -49.54 8.71 13.25
N ALA A 446 -48.36 9.15 13.73
CA ALA A 446 -47.40 9.89 12.93
C ALA A 446 -46.83 9.04 11.77
N GLN A 447 -46.61 7.74 11.98
CA GLN A 447 -46.17 6.84 10.91
C GLN A 447 -47.29 6.60 9.88
N ARG A 448 -48.55 6.50 10.31
CA ARG A 448 -49.69 6.42 9.38
C ARG A 448 -49.80 7.67 8.51
N GLU A 449 -49.61 8.86 9.08
CA GLU A 449 -49.60 10.11 8.30
C GLU A 449 -48.50 10.13 7.23
N VAL A 450 -47.32 9.54 7.51
CA VAL A 450 -46.25 9.38 6.53
C VAL A 450 -46.66 8.41 5.41
N VAL A 451 -47.33 7.30 5.74
CA VAL A 451 -47.84 6.34 4.75
C VAL A 451 -48.95 6.97 3.92
N ASP A 452 -49.90 7.67 4.52
CA ASP A 452 -50.97 8.36 3.79
C ASP A 452 -50.41 9.40 2.81
N ARG A 453 -49.27 10.02 3.15
CA ARG A 453 -48.62 11.02 2.31
C ARG A 453 -47.80 10.42 1.17
N TYR A 454 -47.14 9.28 1.36
CA TYR A 454 -46.14 8.76 0.42
C TYR A 454 -46.42 7.34 -0.12
N GLY A 455 -47.36 6.61 0.46
CA GLY A 455 -47.66 5.20 0.13
C GLY A 455 -48.64 5.00 -1.02
N VAL A 456 -49.29 6.06 -1.52
CA VAL A 456 -50.22 5.94 -2.66
C VAL A 456 -49.42 5.74 -3.96
N ASP A 457 -49.56 4.58 -4.60
CA ASP A 457 -48.92 4.18 -5.87
C ASP A 457 -47.38 4.01 -5.83
N SER A 458 -46.85 3.57 -4.68
CA SER A 458 -45.43 3.33 -4.42
C SER A 458 -45.00 1.89 -4.81
N THR A 459 -43.92 1.74 -5.58
CA THR A 459 -43.17 0.46 -5.75
C THR A 459 -41.94 0.43 -4.84
N LEU A 460 -42.02 1.17 -3.73
CA LEU A 460 -40.98 1.33 -2.72
C LEU A 460 -41.58 1.15 -1.32
N ASP A 461 -42.54 0.23 -1.17
CA ASP A 461 -43.28 -0.01 0.07
C ASP A 461 -42.36 -0.57 1.15
N ASN A 462 -41.49 -1.53 0.79
CA ASN A 462 -40.44 -2.01 1.67
C ASN A 462 -39.52 -0.87 2.13
N ALA A 463 -39.15 0.05 1.23
CA ALA A 463 -38.33 1.20 1.59
C ALA A 463 -39.08 2.13 2.57
N LEU A 464 -40.33 2.46 2.26
CA LEU A 464 -41.20 3.27 3.11
C LEU A 464 -41.32 2.65 4.50
N HIS A 465 -41.67 1.37 4.59
CA HIS A 465 -41.88 0.66 5.85
C HIS A 465 -40.59 0.51 6.67
N VAL A 466 -39.42 0.39 6.04
CA VAL A 466 -38.13 0.47 6.76
C VAL A 466 -37.92 1.87 7.31
N LEU A 467 -38.16 2.91 6.50
CA LEU A 467 -38.00 4.31 6.90
C LEU A 467 -38.99 4.75 7.98
N LEU A 468 -40.13 4.06 8.16
CA LEU A 468 -41.05 4.33 9.27
C LEU A 468 -40.41 4.13 10.65
N ARG A 469 -39.30 3.38 10.76
CA ARG A 469 -38.53 3.30 12.02
C ARG A 469 -37.87 4.62 12.41
N ALA A 470 -37.74 5.55 11.46
CA ALA A 470 -37.31 6.93 11.64
C ALA A 470 -38.20 7.84 10.78
N PRO A 471 -39.47 8.10 11.17
CA PRO A 471 -40.49 8.65 10.26
C PRO A 471 -40.13 10.02 9.65
N GLY A 472 -39.38 10.86 10.37
CA GLY A 472 -38.86 12.13 9.83
C GLY A 472 -37.86 11.94 8.67
N MET A 473 -37.26 10.75 8.53
CA MET A 473 -36.39 10.39 7.42
C MET A 473 -37.17 10.22 6.12
N ALA A 474 -38.38 9.65 6.17
CA ALA A 474 -39.24 9.51 4.99
C ALA A 474 -39.60 10.89 4.39
N GLY A 475 -39.90 11.86 5.26
CA GLY A 475 -40.10 13.26 4.88
C GLY A 475 -38.87 13.93 4.26
N ARG A 476 -37.69 13.32 4.36
CA ARG A 476 -36.46 13.77 3.70
C ARG A 476 -36.16 13.03 2.39
N VAL A 477 -36.58 11.77 2.27
CA VAL A 477 -36.28 10.89 1.12
C VAL A 477 -37.27 11.11 -0.02
N PHE A 478 -38.57 10.96 0.27
CA PHE A 478 -39.60 10.86 -0.77
C PHE A 478 -39.87 12.16 -1.54
N PRO A 479 -39.78 13.37 -0.97
CA PRO A 479 -40.03 14.59 -1.74
C PRO A 479 -39.14 14.74 -2.98
N LEU A 480 -37.82 14.53 -2.84
CA LEU A 480 -36.91 14.63 -3.99
C LEU A 480 -37.06 13.47 -4.98
N LEU A 481 -37.36 12.25 -4.51
CA LEU A 481 -37.69 11.13 -5.41
C LEU A 481 -38.96 11.44 -6.23
N ASN A 482 -39.98 12.01 -5.60
CA ASN A 482 -41.22 12.42 -6.26
C ASN A 482 -40.97 13.55 -7.25
N TYR A 483 -40.16 14.55 -6.90
CA TYR A 483 -39.73 15.60 -7.82
C TYR A 483 -39.04 15.01 -9.05
N VAL A 484 -38.02 14.17 -8.85
CA VAL A 484 -37.30 13.52 -9.94
C VAL A 484 -38.29 12.77 -10.83
N ARG A 485 -39.19 11.96 -10.23
CA ARG A 485 -40.16 11.14 -10.97
C ARG A 485 -41.14 11.97 -11.80
N ASN A 486 -41.71 13.03 -11.22
CA ASN A 486 -42.93 13.66 -11.70
C ASN A 486 -42.76 15.10 -12.20
N GLU A 487 -41.87 15.88 -11.60
CA GLU A 487 -41.79 17.34 -11.78
C GLU A 487 -40.50 17.79 -12.52
N SER A 488 -39.52 16.90 -12.67
CA SER A 488 -38.28 17.17 -13.41
C SER A 488 -38.54 17.60 -14.85
N THR A 489 -37.76 18.59 -15.32
CA THR A 489 -37.82 19.10 -16.71
C THR A 489 -37.27 18.13 -17.75
N LEU A 490 -36.65 17.02 -17.33
CA LEU A 490 -36.13 16.00 -18.23
C LEU A 490 -37.25 15.23 -18.92
N SER A 491 -37.01 14.80 -20.17
CA SER A 491 -37.92 13.85 -20.82
C SER A 491 -37.99 12.54 -20.01
N PRO A 492 -39.14 11.83 -20.00
CA PRO A 492 -39.27 10.56 -19.30
C PRO A 492 -38.15 9.57 -19.69
N ARG A 493 -37.78 9.52 -20.97
CA ARG A 493 -36.72 8.65 -21.49
C ARG A 493 -35.35 9.00 -20.94
N HIS A 494 -34.94 10.27 -21.02
CA HIS A 494 -33.63 10.71 -20.54
C HIS A 494 -33.49 10.54 -19.03
N ARG A 495 -34.57 10.83 -18.29
CA ARG A 495 -34.65 10.58 -16.86
C ARG A 495 -34.48 9.10 -16.55
N ALA A 496 -35.21 8.21 -17.22
CA ALA A 496 -35.12 6.77 -16.99
C ALA A 496 -33.70 6.23 -17.26
N LEU A 497 -32.99 6.75 -18.27
CA LEU A 497 -31.59 6.39 -18.52
C LEU A 497 -30.66 6.76 -17.35
N LEU A 498 -30.71 8.01 -16.87
CA LEU A 498 -29.89 8.47 -15.75
C LEU A 498 -30.17 7.65 -14.48
N VAL A 499 -31.45 7.42 -14.21
CA VAL A 499 -31.94 6.76 -13.01
C VAL A 499 -31.56 5.27 -13.01
N LEU A 500 -31.81 4.53 -14.10
CA LEU A 500 -31.42 3.12 -14.23
C LEU A 500 -29.89 2.96 -14.24
N ARG A 501 -29.17 3.83 -14.95
CA ARG A 501 -27.70 3.78 -14.96
C ARG A 501 -27.14 3.94 -13.55
N THR A 502 -27.62 4.92 -12.80
CA THR A 502 -27.17 5.18 -11.44
C THR A 502 -27.52 4.03 -10.48
N ALA A 503 -28.72 3.45 -10.60
CA ALA A 503 -29.12 2.27 -9.83
C ALA A 503 -28.23 1.04 -10.14
N TRP A 504 -27.81 0.87 -11.39
CA TRP A 504 -26.82 -0.14 -11.76
C TRP A 504 -25.43 0.16 -11.18
N LEU A 505 -24.92 1.39 -11.31
CA LEU A 505 -23.59 1.73 -10.82
C LEU A 505 -23.43 1.51 -9.31
N THR A 506 -24.49 1.78 -8.55
CA THR A 506 -24.60 1.56 -7.10
C THR A 506 -25.03 0.14 -6.72
N GLN A 507 -25.31 -0.73 -7.70
CA GLN A 507 -25.83 -2.10 -7.49
C GLN A 507 -27.08 -2.15 -6.58
N SER A 508 -27.93 -1.12 -6.62
CA SER A 508 -29.14 -1.04 -5.80
C SER A 508 -30.28 -1.84 -6.41
N ALA A 509 -30.49 -3.07 -5.93
CA ALA A 509 -31.53 -3.96 -6.40
C ALA A 509 -32.95 -3.41 -6.22
N SER A 510 -33.23 -2.75 -5.09
CA SER A 510 -34.54 -2.19 -4.74
C SER A 510 -34.96 -1.10 -5.74
N LEU A 511 -34.11 -0.08 -5.91
CA LEU A 511 -34.35 0.96 -6.90
C LEU A 511 -34.35 0.40 -8.33
N TRP A 512 -33.41 -0.47 -8.71
CA TRP A 512 -33.41 -1.04 -10.06
C TRP A 512 -34.74 -1.72 -10.40
N ALA A 513 -35.27 -2.55 -9.49
CA ALA A 513 -36.53 -3.26 -9.69
C ALA A 513 -37.72 -2.30 -9.83
N SER A 514 -37.86 -1.37 -8.88
CA SER A 514 -38.90 -0.33 -8.87
C SER A 514 -38.84 0.57 -10.12
N LEU A 515 -37.65 0.94 -10.56
CA LEU A 515 -37.48 1.84 -11.70
C LEU A 515 -37.67 1.12 -13.04
N THR A 516 -37.32 -0.16 -13.11
CA THR A 516 -37.51 -0.98 -14.32
C THR A 516 -38.99 -1.23 -14.58
N SER A 517 -39.84 -1.32 -13.56
CA SER A 517 -41.28 -1.56 -13.75
C SER A 517 -41.98 -0.46 -14.52
N TYR A 518 -41.44 0.76 -14.54
CA TYR A 518 -41.95 1.91 -15.31
C TYR A 518 -41.13 2.25 -16.56
N ALA A 519 -40.09 1.47 -16.89
CA ALA A 519 -39.19 1.79 -18.00
C ALA A 519 -39.91 1.81 -19.36
N ALA A 520 -40.94 0.97 -19.53
CA ALA A 520 -41.76 0.93 -20.74
C ALA A 520 -42.53 2.23 -20.98
N ASP A 521 -43.05 2.86 -19.92
CA ASP A 521 -43.76 4.15 -19.99
C ASP A 521 -42.83 5.29 -20.39
N ALA A 522 -41.55 5.17 -20.06
CA ALA A 522 -40.48 6.06 -20.51
C ALA A 522 -39.96 5.74 -21.92
N GLY A 523 -40.55 4.78 -22.62
CA GLY A 523 -40.16 4.37 -23.97
C GLY A 523 -38.89 3.52 -24.02
N LEU A 524 -38.49 2.88 -22.93
CA LEU A 524 -37.37 1.93 -22.90
C LEU A 524 -37.89 0.49 -23.02
N ASN A 525 -37.41 -0.24 -24.01
CA ASN A 525 -37.70 -1.68 -24.12
C ASN A 525 -36.74 -2.51 -23.24
N ARG A 526 -36.95 -3.83 -23.17
CA ARG A 526 -36.11 -4.73 -22.36
C ARG A 526 -34.63 -4.73 -22.75
N ASP A 527 -34.33 -4.54 -24.02
CA ASP A 527 -32.95 -4.49 -24.50
C ASP A 527 -32.30 -3.14 -24.16
N ASP A 528 -33.07 -2.04 -24.19
CA ASP A 528 -32.61 -0.74 -23.70
C ASP A 528 -32.26 -0.79 -22.21
N VAL A 529 -33.09 -1.44 -21.38
CA VAL A 529 -32.83 -1.63 -19.93
C VAL A 529 -31.56 -2.46 -19.70
N ARG A 530 -31.31 -3.49 -20.51
CA ARG A 530 -30.03 -4.23 -20.42
C ARG A 530 -28.86 -3.41 -20.93
N ARG A 531 -29.04 -2.65 -22.01
CA ARG A 531 -28.00 -1.81 -22.61
C ARG A 531 -27.57 -0.68 -21.69
N VAL A 532 -28.46 -0.13 -20.87
CA VAL A 532 -28.09 0.97 -19.95
C VAL A 532 -27.18 0.45 -18.82
N ALA A 533 -27.35 -0.81 -18.40
CA ALA A 533 -26.40 -1.47 -17.50
C ALA A 533 -25.01 -1.69 -18.14
N ALA A 534 -24.94 -1.91 -19.46
CA ALA A 534 -23.66 -2.03 -20.17
C ALA A 534 -22.91 -0.68 -20.33
N GLY A 535 -23.59 0.46 -20.10
CA GLY A 535 -23.00 1.80 -20.15
C GLY A 535 -23.06 2.45 -21.54
N PRO A 536 -22.15 3.38 -21.86
CA PRO A 536 -22.13 4.12 -23.12
C PRO A 536 -21.62 3.24 -24.28
N ALA A 537 -22.34 2.16 -24.59
CA ALA A 537 -22.05 1.21 -25.66
C ALA A 537 -22.77 1.60 -26.98
N GLU A 538 -22.48 0.88 -28.07
CA GLU A 538 -23.18 1.04 -29.34
C GLU A 538 -24.71 0.87 -29.19
N GLY A 539 -25.48 1.67 -29.94
CA GLY A 539 -26.94 1.60 -29.96
C GLY A 539 -27.66 2.72 -29.19
N TRP A 540 -26.92 3.65 -28.59
CA TRP A 540 -27.44 4.93 -28.08
C TRP A 540 -27.21 6.05 -29.08
N SER A 541 -28.06 7.08 -29.05
CA SER A 541 -27.72 8.35 -29.70
C SER A 541 -26.52 9.02 -29.02
N ASP A 542 -25.85 9.95 -29.71
CA ASP A 542 -24.74 10.72 -29.13
C ASP A 542 -25.16 11.42 -27.83
N PHE A 543 -26.39 11.94 -27.77
CA PHE A 543 -26.91 12.62 -26.60
C PHE A 543 -27.21 11.68 -25.43
N GLU A 544 -27.83 10.52 -25.69
CA GLU A 544 -28.06 9.51 -24.65
C GLU A 544 -26.73 8.92 -24.13
N THR A 545 -25.74 8.77 -25.00
CA THR A 545 -24.38 8.37 -24.62
C THR A 545 -23.77 9.37 -23.64
N LEU A 546 -23.95 10.68 -23.89
CA LEU A 546 -23.52 11.74 -22.96
C LEU A 546 -24.27 11.72 -21.63
N LEU A 547 -25.57 11.44 -21.62
CA LEU A 547 -26.34 11.29 -20.38
C LEU A 547 -25.89 10.08 -19.56
N ILE A 548 -25.63 8.95 -20.20
CA ILE A 548 -25.10 7.77 -19.52
C ILE A 548 -23.68 8.06 -18.99
N GLY A 549 -22.85 8.75 -19.78
CA GLY A 549 -21.53 9.23 -19.34
C GLY A 549 -21.59 10.21 -18.17
N LEU A 550 -22.59 11.10 -18.12
CA LEU A 550 -22.84 11.99 -16.99
C LEU A 550 -23.08 11.18 -15.70
N ALA A 551 -23.87 10.11 -15.77
CA ALA A 551 -24.10 9.25 -14.61
C ALA A 551 -22.82 8.54 -14.15
N ASP A 552 -22.00 8.04 -15.09
CA ASP A 552 -20.71 7.42 -14.80
C ASP A 552 -19.74 8.42 -14.14
N GLU A 553 -19.58 9.61 -14.72
CA GLU A 553 -18.74 10.69 -14.19
C GLU A 553 -19.19 11.14 -12.81
N MET A 554 -20.48 11.41 -12.63
CA MET A 554 -21.02 11.84 -11.34
C MET A 554 -20.83 10.77 -10.27
N TYR A 555 -21.09 9.49 -10.58
CA TYR A 555 -20.88 8.40 -9.62
C TYR A 555 -19.40 8.24 -9.23
N ARG A 556 -18.51 8.28 -10.22
CA ARG A 556 -17.05 8.06 -10.05
C ARG A 556 -16.34 9.26 -9.44
N ASN A 557 -16.53 10.45 -10.01
CA ASN A 557 -15.75 11.64 -9.71
C ASN A 557 -16.47 12.57 -8.72
N SER A 558 -17.74 12.31 -8.41
CA SER A 558 -18.62 13.26 -7.71
C SER A 558 -18.66 14.64 -8.37
N SER A 559 -18.40 14.69 -9.68
CA SER A 559 -18.36 15.88 -10.52
C SER A 559 -18.58 15.47 -11.98
N VAL A 560 -18.78 16.46 -12.86
CA VAL A 560 -18.86 16.25 -14.31
C VAL A 560 -17.83 17.12 -15.00
N THR A 561 -17.16 16.59 -16.01
CA THR A 561 -16.14 17.26 -16.81
C THR A 561 -16.71 18.42 -17.62
N ASP A 562 -15.86 19.41 -17.93
CA ASP A 562 -16.25 20.54 -18.77
C ASP A 562 -16.72 20.08 -20.15
N ARG A 563 -16.08 19.04 -20.71
CA ARG A 563 -16.50 18.45 -21.99
C ARG A 563 -17.93 17.94 -21.93
N THR A 564 -18.26 17.09 -20.95
CA THR A 564 -19.60 16.50 -20.84
C THR A 564 -20.65 17.58 -20.56
N TRP A 565 -20.34 18.53 -19.68
CA TRP A 565 -21.22 19.67 -19.41
C TRP A 565 -21.54 20.50 -20.66
N GLN A 566 -20.50 20.94 -21.40
CA GLN A 566 -20.66 21.77 -22.59
C GLN A 566 -21.43 21.04 -23.69
N ARG A 567 -21.17 19.76 -23.92
CA ARG A 567 -21.87 18.96 -24.93
C ARG A 567 -23.33 18.73 -24.57
N LEU A 568 -23.67 18.54 -23.29
CA LEU A 568 -25.06 18.49 -22.87
C LEU A 568 -25.76 19.84 -23.05
N ALA A 569 -25.07 20.95 -22.77
CA ALA A 569 -25.59 22.31 -22.92
C ALA A 569 -25.91 22.72 -24.37
N GLU A 570 -25.43 21.96 -25.38
CA GLU A 570 -25.82 22.15 -26.78
C GLU A 570 -27.32 21.86 -27.02
N GLN A 571 -27.94 21.02 -26.19
CA GLN A 571 -29.35 20.63 -26.31
C GLN A 571 -30.18 20.93 -25.05
N TYR A 572 -29.54 20.95 -23.89
CA TYR A 572 -30.19 21.23 -22.62
C TYR A 572 -29.98 22.67 -22.18
N ASN A 573 -31.08 23.31 -21.75
CA ASN A 573 -30.98 24.58 -21.07
C ASN A 573 -30.51 24.38 -19.61
N ARG A 574 -30.35 25.48 -18.89
CA ARG A 574 -29.92 25.47 -17.48
C ARG A 574 -30.77 24.56 -16.60
N ASP A 575 -32.09 24.61 -16.71
CA ASP A 575 -32.99 23.86 -15.84
C ASP A 575 -32.88 22.36 -16.12
N ASN A 576 -32.74 21.97 -17.39
CA ASN A 576 -32.48 20.59 -17.79
C ASN A 576 -31.12 20.09 -17.26
N LEU A 577 -30.06 20.92 -17.32
CA LEU A 577 -28.73 20.55 -16.81
C LEU A 577 -28.75 20.37 -15.28
N ILE A 578 -29.40 21.29 -14.56
CA ILE A 578 -29.58 21.19 -13.11
C ILE A 578 -30.36 19.91 -12.77
N ASP A 579 -31.43 19.61 -13.49
CA ASP A 579 -32.21 18.40 -13.26
C ASP A 579 -31.46 17.10 -13.57
N ALA A 580 -30.61 17.09 -14.60
CA ALA A 580 -29.76 15.94 -14.91
C ALA A 580 -28.78 15.66 -13.76
N VAL A 581 -28.13 16.69 -13.24
CA VAL A 581 -27.22 16.61 -12.07
C VAL A 581 -27.96 16.13 -10.83
N VAL A 582 -29.08 16.79 -10.49
CA VAL A 582 -29.83 16.47 -9.27
C VAL A 582 -30.47 15.09 -9.35
N THR A 583 -30.91 14.65 -10.53
CA THR A 583 -31.41 13.29 -10.74
C THR A 583 -30.36 12.25 -10.35
N VAL A 584 -29.13 12.37 -10.90
CA VAL A 584 -28.06 11.42 -10.60
C VAL A 584 -27.66 11.49 -9.12
N ALA A 585 -27.44 12.70 -8.58
CA ALA A 585 -27.03 12.88 -7.19
C ALA A 585 -28.07 12.35 -6.19
N THR A 586 -29.35 12.54 -6.50
CA THR A 586 -30.49 12.03 -5.71
C THR A 586 -30.46 10.50 -5.74
N VAL A 587 -30.61 9.90 -6.93
CA VAL A 587 -30.66 8.44 -7.07
C VAL A 587 -29.45 7.74 -6.46
N ALA A 588 -28.24 8.30 -6.64
CA ALA A 588 -27.03 7.75 -6.04
C ALA A 588 -27.10 7.72 -4.51
N ALA A 589 -27.59 8.80 -3.88
CA ALA A 589 -27.75 8.87 -2.45
C ALA A 589 -28.83 7.93 -1.91
N GLN A 590 -30.00 7.84 -2.57
CA GLN A 590 -31.03 6.90 -2.11
C GLN A 590 -30.61 5.44 -2.31
N ALA A 591 -29.97 5.11 -3.44
CA ALA A 591 -29.41 3.79 -3.66
C ALA A 591 -28.43 3.41 -2.54
N THR A 592 -27.51 4.33 -2.23
CA THR A 592 -26.50 4.14 -1.18
C THR A 592 -27.15 3.95 0.20
N LEU A 593 -28.16 4.76 0.54
CA LEU A 593 -28.92 4.62 1.78
C LEU A 593 -29.63 3.27 1.86
N PHE A 594 -30.34 2.90 0.80
CA PHE A 594 -31.15 1.67 0.74
C PHE A 594 -30.27 0.42 0.82
N ASN A 595 -29.13 0.42 0.13
CA ASN A 595 -28.14 -0.63 0.25
C ASN A 595 -27.61 -0.75 1.69
N ALA A 596 -27.20 0.38 2.29
CA ALA A 596 -26.62 0.41 3.63
C ALA A 596 -27.60 -0.15 4.69
N ILE A 597 -28.88 0.20 4.64
CA ILE A 597 -29.90 -0.28 5.59
C ILE A 597 -30.57 -1.60 5.15
N GLY A 598 -30.16 -2.16 4.01
CA GLY A 598 -30.59 -3.47 3.52
C GLY A 598 -32.03 -3.55 3.00
N VAL A 599 -32.54 -2.50 2.37
CA VAL A 599 -33.87 -2.48 1.74
C VAL A 599 -33.93 -3.48 0.58
N GLN A 600 -34.95 -4.34 0.59
CA GLN A 600 -35.19 -5.32 -0.47
C GLN A 600 -36.20 -4.79 -1.51
N PRO A 601 -36.14 -5.27 -2.77
CA PRO A 601 -37.19 -5.02 -3.75
C PRO A 601 -38.57 -5.47 -3.25
N ASP A 602 -39.62 -4.74 -3.60
CA ASP A 602 -40.99 -5.17 -3.34
C ASP A 602 -41.36 -6.43 -4.14
N ALA A 603 -42.26 -7.24 -3.58
CA ALA A 603 -42.55 -8.59 -4.09
C ALA A 603 -43.14 -8.58 -5.51
N ASP A 604 -43.89 -7.54 -5.85
CA ASP A 604 -44.51 -7.31 -7.16
C ASP A 604 -43.49 -6.96 -8.25
N VAL A 605 -42.43 -6.22 -7.90
CA VAL A 605 -41.35 -5.81 -8.82
C VAL A 605 -40.08 -6.67 -8.70
N ALA A 606 -40.01 -7.60 -7.74
CA ALA A 606 -38.84 -8.45 -7.49
C ALA A 606 -38.40 -9.32 -8.70
N SER A 607 -39.26 -9.48 -9.71
CA SER A 607 -38.92 -10.15 -10.96
C SER A 607 -37.94 -9.33 -11.83
N PHE A 608 -37.88 -8.01 -11.68
CA PHE A 608 -36.96 -7.12 -12.37
C PHE A 608 -35.58 -7.08 -11.68
N ARG A 609 -34.82 -8.17 -11.83
CA ARG A 609 -33.49 -8.29 -11.21
C ARG A 609 -32.43 -7.48 -11.94
N LEU A 610 -31.41 -7.04 -11.19
CA LEU A 610 -30.17 -6.53 -11.76
C LEU A 610 -29.57 -7.56 -12.74
N PRO A 611 -29.14 -7.16 -13.94
CA PRO A 611 -28.61 -8.08 -14.94
C PRO A 611 -27.16 -8.51 -14.66
N ALA A 612 -26.74 -8.63 -13.39
CA ALA A 612 -25.36 -8.91 -12.99
C ALA A 612 -24.80 -10.26 -13.50
N SER A 613 -25.66 -11.22 -13.82
CA SER A 613 -25.27 -12.50 -14.41
C SER A 613 -25.10 -12.46 -15.94
N THR A 614 -25.61 -11.42 -16.60
CA THR A 614 -25.64 -11.33 -18.08
C THR A 614 -24.95 -10.08 -18.62
N VAL A 615 -24.68 -9.07 -17.79
CA VAL A 615 -24.00 -7.83 -18.13
C VAL A 615 -22.82 -7.64 -17.20
N ALA A 616 -21.62 -7.51 -17.77
CA ALA A 616 -20.41 -7.22 -17.00
C ALA A 616 -20.47 -5.80 -16.44
N TYR A 617 -20.04 -5.61 -15.18
CA TYR A 617 -19.93 -4.28 -14.59
C TYR A 617 -18.84 -3.48 -15.33
N ARG A 618 -19.25 -2.37 -15.95
CA ARG A 618 -18.37 -1.41 -16.61
C ARG A 618 -18.74 -0.01 -16.18
N LEU A 619 -17.72 0.77 -15.87
CA LEU A 619 -17.79 2.20 -15.59
C LEU A 619 -16.82 2.88 -16.54
N ALA A 620 -17.32 3.84 -17.32
CA ALA A 620 -16.52 4.61 -18.26
C ALA A 620 -16.58 6.09 -17.87
N ALA A 621 -15.64 6.51 -17.02
CA ALA A 621 -15.48 7.89 -16.62
C ALA A 621 -14.04 8.36 -16.90
N PRO A 622 -13.84 9.56 -17.49
CA PRO A 622 -12.53 10.19 -17.54
C PRO A 622 -12.01 10.48 -16.13
N ASP A 623 -10.69 10.73 -16.04
CA ASP A 623 -10.07 11.22 -14.81
C ASP A 623 -10.75 12.50 -14.33
N ARG A 624 -10.83 12.66 -13.01
CA ARG A 624 -11.44 13.82 -12.38
C ARG A 624 -10.66 15.09 -12.73
N GLU A 625 -11.36 16.12 -13.20
CA GLU A 625 -10.82 17.46 -13.37
C GLU A 625 -10.65 18.16 -12.00
N SER A 626 -9.74 19.14 -11.95
CA SER A 626 -9.60 20.02 -10.78
C SER A 626 -10.91 20.73 -10.46
N SER A 627 -11.09 21.11 -9.19
CA SER A 627 -12.27 21.86 -8.75
C SER A 627 -12.45 23.13 -9.58
N LEU A 628 -13.70 23.37 -10.01
CA LEU A 628 -14.06 24.54 -10.82
C LEU A 628 -13.75 25.82 -10.05
N THR A 629 -13.09 26.77 -10.72
CA THR A 629 -12.81 28.12 -10.17
C THR A 629 -13.86 29.15 -10.58
N THR A 630 -14.76 28.78 -11.49
CA THR A 630 -15.88 29.61 -11.97
C THR A 630 -17.17 28.80 -11.89
N PRO A 631 -18.28 29.38 -11.41
CA PRO A 631 -19.54 28.68 -11.33
C PRO A 631 -20.11 28.39 -12.72
N ARG A 632 -20.68 27.20 -12.90
CA ARG A 632 -21.46 26.85 -14.09
C ARG A 632 -22.89 27.39 -13.99
N VAL A 633 -23.40 27.50 -12.77
CA VAL A 633 -24.67 28.14 -12.46
C VAL A 633 -24.46 29.22 -11.40
N GLU A 634 -24.58 30.47 -11.83
CA GLU A 634 -24.43 31.64 -10.94
C GLU A 634 -25.53 31.66 -9.87
N PRO A 635 -25.19 31.94 -8.60
CA PRO A 635 -26.20 32.12 -7.56
C PRO A 635 -27.01 33.40 -7.80
N VAL A 636 -28.33 33.36 -7.59
CA VAL A 636 -29.15 34.59 -7.62
C VAL A 636 -28.73 35.54 -6.50
N ASP A 637 -28.89 36.85 -6.67
CA ASP A 637 -28.58 37.83 -5.62
C ASP A 637 -29.48 37.65 -4.38
N GLY A 638 -28.98 38.13 -3.23
CA GLY A 638 -29.70 38.15 -1.96
C GLY A 638 -29.12 37.22 -0.89
N ASP A 639 -29.94 36.95 0.12
CA ASP A 639 -29.54 36.22 1.33
C ASP A 639 -29.63 34.69 1.18
N GLY A 640 -28.96 33.99 2.10
CA GLY A 640 -28.89 32.54 2.18
C GLY A 640 -27.57 31.95 1.67
N SER A 641 -27.43 30.63 1.83
CA SER A 641 -26.23 29.91 1.37
C SER A 641 -26.11 29.99 -0.17
N ARG A 642 -24.88 30.02 -0.70
CA ARG A 642 -24.66 30.07 -2.16
C ARG A 642 -25.32 28.89 -2.86
N LEU A 643 -25.34 27.70 -2.26
CA LEU A 643 -26.11 26.56 -2.75
C LEU A 643 -27.60 26.88 -2.93
N ALA A 644 -28.26 27.41 -1.88
CA ALA A 644 -29.67 27.75 -1.96
C ALA A 644 -29.94 28.81 -3.05
N ARG A 645 -29.04 29.79 -3.18
CA ARG A 645 -29.12 30.83 -4.22
C ARG A 645 -28.87 30.29 -5.62
N THR A 646 -27.97 29.32 -5.80
CA THR A 646 -27.75 28.62 -7.06
C THR A 646 -28.99 27.80 -7.45
N LEU A 647 -29.58 27.07 -6.50
CA LEU A 647 -30.78 26.27 -6.78
C LEU A 647 -32.00 27.13 -7.12
N ARG A 648 -32.13 28.35 -6.57
CA ARG A 648 -33.19 29.31 -6.95
C ARG A 648 -33.17 29.74 -8.42
N GLN A 649 -32.14 29.40 -9.19
CA GLN A 649 -32.16 29.54 -10.64
C GLN A 649 -33.16 28.57 -11.32
N HIS A 650 -33.56 27.51 -10.61
CA HIS A 650 -34.63 26.57 -10.99
C HIS A 650 -35.67 26.55 -9.86
N THR A 651 -36.69 27.40 -9.98
CA THR A 651 -37.60 27.71 -8.86
C THR A 651 -38.39 26.50 -8.37
N VAL A 652 -38.85 25.63 -9.29
CA VAL A 652 -39.60 24.43 -8.91
C VAL A 652 -38.72 23.51 -8.09
N LEU A 653 -37.52 23.19 -8.58
CA LEU A 653 -36.57 22.38 -7.82
C LEU A 653 -36.21 23.00 -6.47
N ALA A 654 -36.00 24.33 -6.43
CA ALA A 654 -35.64 25.04 -5.21
C ALA A 654 -36.71 24.87 -4.12
N ASP A 655 -37.99 24.90 -4.48
CA ASP A 655 -39.10 24.68 -3.56
C ASP A 655 -39.06 23.26 -3.00
N TRP A 656 -38.93 22.23 -3.85
CA TRP A 656 -38.80 20.83 -3.40
C TRP A 656 -37.53 20.56 -2.57
N TRP A 657 -36.45 21.29 -2.84
CA TRP A 657 -35.22 21.19 -2.05
C TRP A 657 -35.40 21.81 -0.66
N GLN A 658 -36.11 22.93 -0.55
CA GLN A 658 -36.33 23.71 0.68
C GLN A 658 -37.50 23.22 1.53
N ASP A 659 -38.54 22.63 0.92
CA ASP A 659 -39.70 22.02 1.59
C ASP A 659 -39.34 20.78 2.43
N ASN A 660 -38.04 20.49 2.54
CA ASN A 660 -37.51 19.41 3.35
C ASN A 660 -37.41 19.79 4.83
N GLU A 661 -38.04 18.94 5.63
CA GLU A 661 -37.79 18.81 7.06
C GLU A 661 -36.29 18.66 7.38
N ASN A 662 -35.78 19.43 8.35
CA ASN A 662 -34.36 19.49 8.70
C ASN A 662 -33.89 18.25 9.49
N TYR A 663 -34.03 17.05 8.91
CA TYR A 663 -33.80 15.76 9.59
C TYR A 663 -32.36 15.60 10.08
N VAL A 664 -31.37 15.68 9.17
CA VAL A 664 -29.95 15.42 9.49
C VAL A 664 -29.41 16.38 10.55
N PHE A 665 -29.72 17.67 10.44
CA PHE A 665 -29.23 18.69 11.38
C PHE A 665 -30.04 18.82 12.67
N SER A 666 -31.21 18.16 12.77
CA SER A 666 -32.02 18.14 13.98
C SER A 666 -31.56 17.02 14.91
N ALA A 667 -31.02 17.39 16.07
CA ALA A 667 -30.62 16.42 17.10
C ALA A 667 -31.80 15.55 17.57
N ASP A 668 -33.01 16.11 17.62
CA ASP A 668 -34.21 15.35 18.01
C ASP A 668 -34.62 14.32 16.95
N ARG A 669 -34.44 14.65 15.66
CA ARG A 669 -34.88 13.80 14.55
C ARG A 669 -33.84 12.78 14.14
N SER A 670 -32.56 13.15 14.02
CA SER A 670 -31.49 12.21 13.68
C SER A 670 -30.97 11.45 14.90
N ARG A 671 -31.13 12.00 16.11
CA ARG A 671 -30.58 11.44 17.35
C ARG A 671 -29.06 11.27 17.33
N LEU A 672 -28.37 11.89 16.35
CA LEU A 672 -26.92 11.95 16.30
C LEU A 672 -26.42 13.19 17.02
N THR A 673 -25.26 13.09 17.64
CA THR A 673 -24.59 14.26 18.20
C THR A 673 -24.13 15.19 17.06
N PRO A 674 -23.99 16.50 17.30
CA PRO A 674 -23.37 17.40 16.33
C PRO A 674 -21.98 16.89 15.91
N TYR A 675 -21.20 16.36 16.86
CA TYR A 675 -19.89 15.79 16.61
C TYR A 675 -19.92 14.66 15.56
N ASP A 676 -20.74 13.61 15.79
CA ASP A 676 -20.78 12.45 14.88
C ASP A 676 -21.27 12.85 13.49
N ARG A 677 -22.26 13.76 13.43
CA ARG A 677 -22.80 14.27 12.16
C ARG A 677 -21.75 15.05 11.38
N GLU A 678 -21.06 15.99 12.03
CA GLU A 678 -20.04 16.79 11.36
C GLU A 678 -18.85 15.94 10.90
N LEU A 679 -18.46 14.92 11.68
CA LEU A 679 -17.43 13.95 11.26
C LEU A 679 -17.83 13.23 9.97
N LEU A 680 -19.04 12.67 9.92
CA LEU A 680 -19.57 11.98 8.74
C LEU A 680 -19.66 12.91 7.53
N THR A 681 -20.19 14.12 7.72
CA THR A 681 -20.34 15.09 6.62
C THR A 681 -18.98 15.55 6.09
N LEU A 682 -18.04 15.91 6.97
CA LEU A 682 -16.71 16.36 6.54
C LEU A 682 -15.89 15.25 5.91
N ARG A 683 -15.96 14.02 6.43
CA ARG A 683 -15.30 12.87 5.78
C ARG A 683 -15.90 12.59 4.41
N THR A 684 -17.22 12.70 4.27
CA THR A 684 -17.89 12.59 2.96
C THR A 684 -17.50 13.71 2.01
N ALA A 685 -17.40 14.96 2.51
CA ALA A 685 -16.94 16.10 1.73
C ALA A 685 -15.49 15.94 1.28
N TRP A 686 -14.62 15.34 2.10
CA TRP A 686 -13.26 14.96 1.73
C TRP A 686 -13.25 13.90 0.62
N ASN A 687 -13.99 12.80 0.81
CA ASN A 687 -14.06 11.70 -0.16
C ASN A 687 -14.62 12.15 -1.52
N THR A 688 -15.65 12.99 -1.51
CA THR A 688 -16.24 13.59 -2.73
C THR A 688 -15.48 14.82 -3.22
N GLN A 689 -14.45 15.23 -2.49
CA GLN A 689 -13.60 16.38 -2.79
C GLN A 689 -14.40 17.66 -3.03
N SER A 690 -15.42 17.87 -2.20
CA SER A 690 -16.31 19.03 -2.26
C SER A 690 -15.80 20.15 -1.37
N VAL A 691 -15.05 21.06 -2.00
CA VAL A 691 -14.43 22.23 -1.34
C VAL A 691 -15.48 23.11 -0.65
N TYR A 692 -16.64 23.31 -1.28
CA TYR A 692 -17.71 24.13 -0.70
C TYR A 692 -18.35 23.49 0.54
N GLU A 693 -18.69 22.21 0.48
CA GLU A 693 -19.31 21.51 1.62
C GLU A 693 -18.33 21.50 2.81
N TRP A 694 -17.07 21.18 2.56
CA TRP A 694 -16.01 21.22 3.56
C TRP A 694 -15.93 22.57 4.25
N ALA A 695 -15.76 23.65 3.48
CA ALA A 695 -15.65 25.02 3.97
C ALA A 695 -16.81 25.41 4.89
N LYS A 696 -18.04 25.05 4.52
CA LYS A 696 -19.23 25.39 5.32
C LYS A 696 -19.31 24.58 6.60
N HIS A 697 -18.96 23.31 6.57
CA HIS A 697 -19.03 22.45 7.75
C HIS A 697 -17.89 22.69 8.74
N VAL A 698 -16.70 23.04 8.27
CA VAL A 698 -15.62 23.51 9.16
C VAL A 698 -15.96 24.86 9.76
N GLY A 699 -16.52 25.76 8.95
CA GLY A 699 -16.89 27.12 9.34
C GLY A 699 -18.35 27.24 9.82
N SER A 700 -19.17 27.95 9.05
CA SER A 700 -20.41 28.56 9.54
C SER A 700 -21.60 27.61 9.78
N VAL A 701 -21.59 26.41 9.20
CA VAL A 701 -22.70 25.43 9.30
C VAL A 701 -22.40 24.41 10.39
N GLY A 702 -21.28 23.71 10.27
CA GLY A 702 -20.94 22.61 11.17
C GLY A 702 -20.17 23.06 12.41
N ARG A 703 -19.38 24.14 12.30
CA ARG A 703 -18.45 24.62 13.34
C ARG A 703 -17.66 23.46 13.95
N ALA A 704 -17.08 22.62 13.10
CA ALA A 704 -16.44 21.36 13.47
C ALA A 704 -15.49 21.46 14.69
N ARG A 705 -14.69 22.53 14.74
CA ARG A 705 -13.77 22.81 15.85
C ARG A 705 -14.46 23.07 17.18
N ASP A 706 -15.63 23.71 17.16
CA ASP A 706 -16.43 23.93 18.39
C ASP A 706 -16.94 22.60 18.97
N HIS A 707 -16.93 21.53 18.16
CA HIS A 707 -17.26 20.18 18.56
C HIS A 707 -16.03 19.34 18.91
N GLY A 708 -14.81 19.86 18.73
CA GLY A 708 -13.55 19.13 18.99
C GLY A 708 -13.05 18.31 17.80
N LEU A 709 -13.59 18.54 16.59
CA LEU A 709 -13.10 17.91 15.38
C LEU A 709 -11.96 18.73 14.77
N ASP A 710 -10.81 18.09 14.58
CA ASP A 710 -9.70 18.64 13.82
C ASP A 710 -9.90 18.34 12.32
N PRO A 711 -10.03 19.36 11.44
CA PRO A 711 -10.19 19.14 10.00
C PRO A 711 -9.01 18.40 9.36
N VAL A 712 -7.78 18.54 9.89
CA VAL A 712 -6.62 17.79 9.37
C VAL A 712 -6.77 16.31 9.68
N TRP A 713 -7.21 15.93 10.88
CA TRP A 713 -7.45 14.53 11.24
C TRP A 713 -8.55 13.92 10.37
N ILE A 714 -9.62 14.67 10.08
CA ILE A 714 -10.72 14.17 9.23
C ILE A 714 -10.22 13.89 7.80
N ALA A 715 -9.38 14.78 7.26
CA ALA A 715 -8.74 14.58 5.96
C ALA A 715 -7.81 13.37 5.98
N GLN A 716 -7.00 13.21 7.03
CA GLN A 716 -6.13 12.03 7.25
C GLN A 716 -6.91 10.72 7.45
N GLY A 717 -8.22 10.79 7.73
CA GLY A 717 -9.07 9.60 7.89
C GLY A 717 -8.53 8.68 8.98
N ALA A 718 -8.44 7.38 8.69
CA ALA A 718 -7.95 6.40 9.66
C ALA A 718 -6.43 6.49 9.93
N ASP A 719 -5.68 7.28 9.17
CA ASP A 719 -4.24 7.48 9.42
C ASP A 719 -3.96 8.47 10.57
N ALA A 720 -4.98 9.21 11.02
CA ALA A 720 -4.83 10.05 12.20
C ALA A 720 -4.87 9.23 13.49
N LEU A 721 -3.85 9.39 14.34
CA LEU A 721 -3.63 8.57 15.54
C LEU A 721 -4.60 8.84 16.70
N GLY A 722 -5.38 9.93 16.63
CA GLY A 722 -6.19 10.43 17.75
C GLY A 722 -7.60 9.84 17.85
N TRP A 723 -8.02 8.98 16.92
CA TRP A 723 -9.39 8.48 16.87
C TRP A 723 -9.66 7.35 17.88
N SER A 724 -10.83 7.39 18.50
CA SER A 724 -11.42 6.25 19.20
C SER A 724 -11.92 5.17 18.23
N SER A 725 -12.11 3.94 18.70
CA SER A 725 -12.69 2.85 17.88
C SER A 725 -14.03 3.23 17.25
N ARG A 726 -14.91 3.86 18.04
CA ARG A 726 -16.21 4.38 17.58
C ARG A 726 -16.07 5.38 16.43
N GLU A 727 -15.11 6.30 16.50
CA GLU A 727 -14.87 7.31 15.46
C GLU A 727 -14.29 6.70 14.19
N LEU A 728 -13.39 5.72 14.34
CA LEU A 728 -12.89 4.94 13.21
C LEU A 728 -14.03 4.21 12.49
N SER A 729 -15.01 3.64 13.21
CA SER A 729 -16.20 3.03 12.59
C SER A 729 -17.08 4.03 11.84
N LEU A 730 -17.18 5.29 12.31
CA LEU A 730 -17.89 6.36 11.57
C LEU A 730 -17.13 6.77 10.31
N ILE A 731 -15.80 6.91 10.40
CA ILE A 731 -14.93 7.23 9.26
C ILE A 731 -15.03 6.11 8.21
N GLU A 732 -14.97 4.85 8.63
CA GLU A 732 -15.07 3.72 7.72
C GLU A 732 -16.46 3.63 7.08
N ALA A 733 -17.54 3.89 7.81
CA ALA A 733 -18.87 3.98 7.21
C ALA A 733 -18.96 5.05 6.12
N ALA A 734 -18.36 6.23 6.34
CA ALA A 734 -18.30 7.29 5.32
C ALA A 734 -17.44 6.88 4.11
N ASN A 735 -16.35 6.14 4.33
CA ASN A 735 -15.48 5.62 3.27
C ASN A 735 -16.18 4.53 2.43
N GLU A 736 -16.76 3.51 3.08
CA GLU A 736 -17.50 2.42 2.43
C GLU A 736 -18.71 2.94 1.66
N MET A 737 -19.52 3.83 2.24
CA MET A 737 -20.68 4.37 1.53
C MET A 737 -20.29 5.25 0.33
N TYR A 738 -19.11 5.87 0.35
CA TYR A 738 -18.56 6.52 -0.84
C TYR A 738 -18.09 5.48 -1.87
N ARG A 739 -17.12 4.63 -1.49
CA ARG A 739 -16.42 3.66 -2.35
C ARG A 739 -17.33 2.56 -2.91
N ASP A 740 -18.16 1.99 -2.05
CA ASP A 740 -18.92 0.75 -2.27
C ASP A 740 -20.44 0.98 -2.40
N ALA A 741 -20.91 2.22 -2.16
CA ALA A 741 -22.34 2.55 -2.12
C ALA A 741 -23.14 1.69 -1.11
N THR A 742 -22.50 1.21 -0.04
CA THR A 742 -23.12 0.46 1.06
C THR A 742 -22.23 0.49 2.32
N ILE A 743 -22.71 -0.04 3.44
CA ILE A 743 -21.91 -0.33 4.65
C ILE A 743 -21.72 -1.85 4.74
N SER A 744 -20.51 -2.30 5.07
CA SER A 744 -20.19 -3.71 5.27
C SER A 744 -20.79 -4.26 6.56
N ASP A 745 -20.95 -5.58 6.65
CA ASP A 745 -21.46 -6.21 7.88
C ASP A 745 -20.53 -5.97 9.08
N SER A 746 -19.21 -5.89 8.85
CA SER A 746 -18.24 -5.59 9.92
C SER A 746 -18.47 -4.20 10.47
N THR A 747 -18.44 -3.19 9.60
CA THR A 747 -18.60 -1.79 10.00
C THR A 747 -19.97 -1.54 10.64
N TRP A 748 -21.03 -2.17 10.12
CA TRP A 748 -22.36 -2.08 10.74
C TRP A 748 -22.38 -2.69 12.14
N ASN A 749 -21.77 -3.87 12.32
CA ASN A 749 -21.73 -4.52 13.62
C ASN A 749 -20.93 -3.70 14.64
N ASP A 750 -19.77 -3.16 14.25
CA ASP A 750 -18.94 -2.30 15.11
C ASP A 750 -19.70 -1.03 15.54
N LEU A 751 -20.43 -0.40 14.61
CA LEU A 751 -21.30 0.74 14.94
C LEU A 751 -22.45 0.34 15.88
N SER A 752 -23.01 -0.86 15.72
CA SER A 752 -24.15 -1.32 16.53
C SER A 752 -23.81 -1.54 18.00
N GLU A 753 -22.53 -1.62 18.36
CA GLU A 753 -22.08 -1.63 19.75
C GLU A 753 -22.31 -0.28 20.46
N HIS A 754 -22.46 0.81 19.69
CA HIS A 754 -22.57 2.18 20.18
C HIS A 754 -23.86 2.91 19.78
N TYR A 755 -24.51 2.47 18.71
CA TYR A 755 -25.67 3.15 18.12
C TYR A 755 -26.87 2.21 18.00
N ASP A 756 -28.07 2.73 18.33
CA ASP A 756 -29.30 1.97 18.09
C ASP A 756 -29.71 1.98 16.60
N THR A 757 -30.71 1.16 16.23
CA THR A 757 -31.16 1.04 14.84
C THR A 757 -31.54 2.38 14.21
N HIS A 758 -32.14 3.28 14.97
CA HIS A 758 -32.51 4.60 14.45
C HIS A 758 -31.25 5.41 14.16
N GLN A 759 -30.29 5.46 15.09
CA GLN A 759 -29.03 6.17 14.91
C GLN A 759 -28.19 5.57 13.76
N LEU A 760 -28.15 4.24 13.60
CA LEU A 760 -27.50 3.57 12.47
C LEU A 760 -28.10 3.99 11.12
N MET A 761 -29.45 4.05 11.03
CA MET A 761 -30.12 4.60 9.86
C MET A 761 -29.76 6.08 9.66
N SER A 762 -29.67 6.86 10.72
CA SER A 762 -29.30 8.28 10.65
C SER A 762 -27.84 8.50 10.22
N ILE A 763 -26.91 7.62 10.59
CA ILE A 763 -25.52 7.61 10.09
C ILE A 763 -25.54 7.44 8.56
N ALA A 764 -26.23 6.40 8.08
CA ALA A 764 -26.34 6.13 6.64
C ALA A 764 -27.01 7.30 5.89
N MET A 765 -28.09 7.86 6.45
CA MET A 765 -28.78 9.02 5.87
C MET A 765 -27.88 10.26 5.81
N THR A 766 -27.09 10.51 6.85
CA THR A 766 -26.16 11.66 6.90
C THR A 766 -25.14 11.57 5.78
N VAL A 767 -24.47 10.42 5.63
CA VAL A 767 -23.48 10.21 4.56
C VAL A 767 -24.11 10.29 3.17
N ALA A 768 -25.24 9.59 2.95
CA ALA A 768 -25.95 9.61 1.67
C ALA A 768 -26.36 11.05 1.29
N ARG A 769 -26.89 11.82 2.25
CA ARG A 769 -27.28 13.20 2.03
C ARG A 769 -26.08 14.09 1.71
N SER A 770 -25.00 14.00 2.48
CA SER A 770 -23.78 14.79 2.24
C SER A 770 -23.17 14.47 0.87
N ARG A 771 -23.22 13.20 0.42
CA ARG A 771 -22.80 12.80 -0.93
C ARG A 771 -23.66 13.47 -2.00
N MET A 772 -24.99 13.47 -1.86
CA MET A 772 -25.91 14.16 -2.79
C MET A 772 -25.62 15.66 -2.90
N VAL A 773 -25.42 16.33 -1.76
CA VAL A 773 -25.08 17.77 -1.72
C VAL A 773 -23.77 18.01 -2.44
N SER A 774 -22.73 17.26 -2.08
CA SER A 774 -21.38 17.39 -2.62
C SER A 774 -21.33 17.18 -4.13
N MET A 775 -21.99 16.14 -4.65
CA MET A 775 -22.10 15.89 -6.09
C MET A 775 -22.76 17.07 -6.82
N THR A 776 -23.82 17.63 -6.24
CA THR A 776 -24.55 18.77 -6.82
C THR A 776 -23.68 20.04 -6.80
N LEU A 777 -23.03 20.33 -5.68
CA LEU A 777 -22.13 21.49 -5.53
C LEU A 777 -20.98 21.45 -6.55
N ASN A 778 -20.33 20.30 -6.67
CA ASN A 778 -19.19 20.10 -7.56
C ASN A 778 -19.61 20.23 -9.04
N ALA A 779 -20.73 19.63 -9.44
CA ALA A 779 -21.19 19.65 -10.81
C ALA A 779 -21.69 21.03 -11.26
N LEU A 780 -22.34 21.79 -10.37
CA LEU A 780 -22.81 23.15 -10.64
C LEU A 780 -21.71 24.21 -10.45
N GLY A 781 -20.57 23.85 -9.86
CA GLY A 781 -19.44 24.75 -9.62
C GLY A 781 -19.71 25.80 -8.54
N VAL A 782 -20.42 25.44 -7.46
CA VAL A 782 -20.72 26.41 -6.38
C VAL A 782 -19.43 26.80 -5.65
N GLN A 783 -19.11 28.10 -5.66
CA GLN A 783 -17.84 28.62 -5.16
C GLN A 783 -17.87 28.96 -3.67
N THR A 784 -16.74 28.76 -2.98
CA THR A 784 -16.51 29.26 -1.61
C THR A 784 -16.32 30.78 -1.58
N LEU A 785 -16.47 31.35 -0.38
CA LEU A 785 -16.09 32.73 -0.10
C LEU A 785 -14.57 32.81 0.18
N PRO A 786 -13.91 33.94 -0.12
CA PRO A 786 -12.49 34.13 0.22
C PRO A 786 -12.17 34.00 1.72
N THR A 787 -13.17 34.19 2.59
CA THR A 787 -13.05 34.05 4.05
C THR A 787 -13.36 32.65 4.55
N ASP A 788 -13.85 31.76 3.67
CA ASP A 788 -14.06 30.36 4.05
C ASP A 788 -12.71 29.67 4.22
N GLU A 789 -12.66 28.67 5.09
CA GLU A 789 -11.44 27.89 5.29
C GLU A 789 -11.11 27.07 4.05
N ALA A 790 -9.81 27.00 3.74
CA ALA A 790 -9.30 26.23 2.62
C ALA A 790 -9.50 24.72 2.83
N PHE A 791 -9.67 24.01 1.72
CA PHE A 791 -9.60 22.56 1.72
C PHE A 791 -8.18 22.12 2.09
N PRO A 792 -7.98 21.14 2.99
CA PRO A 792 -6.64 20.77 3.46
C PRO A 792 -5.78 20.25 2.32
N VAL A 793 -4.50 20.62 2.35
CA VAL A 793 -3.45 19.94 1.59
C VAL A 793 -2.75 19.03 2.59
N LEU A 794 -2.84 17.72 2.39
CA LEU A 794 -2.15 16.75 3.22
C LEU A 794 -0.76 16.54 2.66
N GLU A 795 0.25 17.15 3.27
CA GLU A 795 1.64 16.90 2.91
C GLU A 795 1.92 15.39 2.99
N GLY A 796 2.38 14.81 1.87
CA GLY A 796 2.64 13.38 1.75
C GLY A 796 1.45 12.48 1.38
N TYR A 797 0.34 13.03 0.90
CA TYR A 797 -0.81 12.30 0.31
C TYR A 797 -1.28 12.91 -1.01
#